data_AF-A0A6P8V7F5-F1
#
_entry.id   AF-A0A6P8V7F5-F1
#
_cell.length_a   1.000
_cell.length_b   1.000
_cell.length_c   1.000
_cell.angle_alpha   90.00
_cell.angle_beta   90.00
_cell.angle_gamma   90.00
#
_symmetry.space_group_name_H-M   'P 1'
#
loop_
_entity.id
_entity.type
_entity.pdbx_description
1 polymer ?
#
loop_
_entity_poly.entity_id
_entity_poly.type
_entity_poly.pdbx_seq_one_letter_code
_entity_poly.pdbx_strand_id
1 'polypeptide(L)'
;MDMRSFRSFANDDRHVMAKHSSIYPVPEELEAVQTLVSTVEGALKKVSDWMDGLNKSSGKTSSNNEAGDIQVEADAAETKPDHTPALCGVTRVGLVAKGLLIKGDMDLELVLMCREKPTKVLLYTISANLPLQIQTMTEDTFEVQSCVPEAAIRVRNTKDPRLTLKITLSSLTMREEHSPTEEEKGHQDDREQEDKKQKEDEEEEEEILDRQKCRAALASLRHTKWFQARVTDLKSGVIVLRIFRDMSNRLAGWQPLKGWPLELICEKAMATCNRPLGPGEGLRRVMECIASGILLPEGPGVHDPCERDPTDVLTDVSAQQADAITHSAQHALRLLAFGQLYKVLNMDPLPASKPSPRLLEGDQRSTGSCQKRHREDVGSDDRDFIKRMKVLDWRMTDPNHPMNALMRLNQIHPGLQYRLLSQSGPVHAPVFTMSVDIQGTTYQASGNSKRTAKLQVALKALQALGFVLGGDGDVDSLSADEKSDGEGKIDRMSTTSSSTSITSITSSTDTQESRAPGPILTAGGKNPVMELNEKRRGLKYELISESGSSYDKRFIIEVEVDKQVFRGTGPNKKVAKASAALAALNSLFSGSKSTSIKKKRPNPPPKRPVTSMLTLPALAARPPIVPVLPRAPYISTQHTHGYIPPGFGAPYGYSPAGALPHYGFPSRVPSVVVPVIRVPTAYPITHLYPY
;
A
#
# COMPACT_ATOMS: atom_id res chain seq x y z
N MET A 1 22.94 29.00 4.60
CA MET A 1 22.65 27.56 4.40
C MET A 1 22.17 27.41 2.98
N ASP A 2 23.05 27.00 2.07
CA ASP A 2 22.69 26.90 0.66
C ASP A 2 21.79 25.69 0.41
N MET A 3 20.74 25.88 -0.39
CA MET A 3 19.95 24.77 -0.87
C MET A 3 20.83 23.90 -1.76
N ARG A 4 21.27 22.75 -1.25
CA ARG A 4 21.85 21.69 -2.08
C ARG A 4 20.84 21.38 -3.18
N SER A 5 21.22 21.64 -4.43
CA SER A 5 20.41 21.33 -5.61
C SER A 5 19.88 19.90 -5.52
N PHE A 6 18.59 19.72 -5.85
CA PHE A 6 17.94 18.41 -5.86
C PHE A 6 18.64 17.48 -6.84
N ARG A 7 19.62 16.72 -6.33
CA ARG A 7 20.28 15.64 -7.08
C ARG A 7 19.21 14.64 -7.49
N SER A 8 19.10 14.38 -8.79
CA SER A 8 18.16 13.41 -9.33
C SER A 8 18.60 11.99 -8.97
N PHE A 9 18.06 11.47 -7.86
CA PHE A 9 18.25 10.07 -7.44
C PHE A 9 17.77 9.05 -8.49
N ALA A 10 17.12 9.47 -9.58
CA ALA A 10 16.79 8.66 -10.75
C ALA A 10 17.98 7.84 -11.32
N ASN A 11 19.24 8.28 -11.17
CA ASN A 11 20.38 7.43 -11.53
C ASN A 11 20.67 6.35 -10.47
N ASP A 12 20.53 6.67 -9.19
CA ASP A 12 20.67 5.70 -8.10
C ASP A 12 19.53 4.66 -8.19
N ASP A 13 18.28 5.12 -8.37
CA ASP A 13 17.08 4.29 -8.57
C ASP A 13 17.26 3.29 -9.72
N ARG A 14 17.82 3.71 -10.86
CA ARG A 14 18.13 2.80 -11.99
C ARG A 14 19.08 1.67 -11.59
N HIS A 15 20.12 1.96 -10.82
CA HIS A 15 21.07 0.94 -10.38
C HIS A 15 20.45 0.01 -9.32
N VAL A 16 19.68 0.54 -8.37
CA VAL A 16 18.97 -0.32 -7.39
C VAL A 16 17.95 -1.22 -8.08
N MET A 17 17.17 -0.71 -9.03
CA MET A 17 16.21 -1.52 -9.78
C MET A 17 16.89 -2.57 -10.67
N ALA A 18 17.97 -2.22 -11.38
CA ALA A 18 18.71 -3.19 -12.19
C ALA A 18 19.36 -4.29 -11.36
N LYS A 19 19.94 -3.94 -10.20
CA LYS A 19 20.46 -4.93 -9.22
C LYS A 19 19.33 -5.76 -8.62
N HIS A 20 18.16 -5.17 -8.34
CA HIS A 20 16.98 -5.88 -7.83
C HIS A 20 16.50 -6.93 -8.83
N SER A 21 16.38 -6.57 -10.11
CA SER A 21 16.04 -7.52 -11.17
C SER A 21 17.08 -8.62 -11.37
N SER A 22 18.37 -8.37 -11.13
CA SER A 22 19.41 -9.40 -11.26
C SER A 22 19.53 -10.36 -10.07
N ILE A 23 18.93 -10.02 -8.92
CA ILE A 23 18.86 -10.88 -7.73
C ILE A 23 17.47 -11.43 -7.44
N TYR A 24 16.44 -11.03 -8.18
CA TYR A 24 15.10 -11.58 -8.01
C TYR A 24 15.06 -13.04 -8.51
N PRO A 25 14.35 -13.96 -7.85
CA PRO A 25 14.22 -15.33 -8.34
C PRO A 25 13.55 -15.35 -9.71
N VAL A 26 13.91 -16.32 -10.55
CA VAL A 26 13.26 -16.51 -11.86
C VAL A 26 11.82 -17.05 -11.68
N PRO A 27 10.91 -16.88 -12.66
CA PRO A 27 9.53 -17.35 -12.53
C PRO A 27 9.42 -18.83 -12.15
N GLU A 28 10.28 -19.68 -12.72
CA GLU A 28 10.38 -21.12 -12.43
C GLU A 28 10.74 -21.40 -10.96
N GLU A 29 11.65 -20.62 -10.35
CA GLU A 29 11.97 -20.73 -8.92
C GLU A 29 10.76 -20.33 -8.06
N LEU A 30 10.03 -19.29 -8.43
CA LEU A 30 8.84 -18.83 -7.69
C LEU A 30 7.66 -19.81 -7.80
N GLU A 31 7.46 -20.40 -8.98
CA GLU A 31 6.43 -21.41 -9.21
C GLU A 31 6.73 -22.71 -8.46
N ALA A 32 7.99 -23.16 -8.45
CA ALA A 32 8.44 -24.30 -7.64
C ALA A 32 8.24 -24.04 -6.13
N VAL A 33 8.58 -22.83 -5.64
CA VAL A 33 8.35 -22.43 -4.24
C VAL A 33 6.87 -22.44 -3.88
N GLN A 34 6.01 -21.80 -4.70
CA GLN A 34 4.57 -21.76 -4.44
C GLN A 34 3.94 -23.16 -4.50
N THR A 35 4.38 -24.01 -5.43
CA THR A 35 3.89 -25.39 -5.59
C THR A 35 4.26 -26.27 -4.39
N LEU A 36 5.53 -26.25 -3.97
CA LEU A 36 5.99 -26.99 -2.78
C LEU A 36 5.25 -26.53 -1.52
N VAL A 37 5.16 -25.22 -1.29
CA VAL A 37 4.50 -24.67 -0.09
C VAL A 37 3.01 -25.01 -0.10
N SER A 38 2.28 -24.82 -1.20
CA SER A 38 0.84 -25.12 -1.24
C SER A 38 0.52 -26.62 -1.19
N THR A 39 1.38 -27.48 -1.77
CA THR A 39 1.24 -28.95 -1.63
C THR A 39 1.43 -29.39 -0.18
N VAL A 40 2.46 -28.86 0.50
CA VAL A 40 2.74 -29.20 1.89
C VAL A 40 1.72 -28.60 2.87
N GLU A 41 1.23 -27.38 2.63
CA GLU A 41 0.11 -26.81 3.39
C GLU A 41 -1.17 -27.65 3.27
N GLY A 42 -1.52 -28.08 2.05
CA GLY A 42 -2.67 -28.96 1.81
C GLY A 42 -2.51 -30.35 2.43
N ALA A 43 -1.32 -30.94 2.33
CA ALA A 43 -1.03 -32.23 2.93
C ALA A 43 -1.02 -32.17 4.48
N LEU A 44 -0.46 -31.11 5.08
CA LEU A 44 -0.55 -30.86 6.53
C LEU A 44 -2.00 -30.67 6.98
N LYS A 45 -2.86 -30.01 6.18
CA LYS A 45 -4.30 -29.98 6.47
C LYS A 45 -4.90 -31.39 6.47
N LYS A 46 -4.61 -32.24 5.47
CA LYS A 46 -5.08 -33.64 5.46
C LYS A 46 -4.57 -34.43 6.67
N VAL A 47 -3.34 -34.18 7.16
CA VAL A 47 -2.83 -34.79 8.40
C VAL A 47 -3.66 -34.34 9.60
N SER A 48 -4.02 -33.06 9.73
CA SER A 48 -4.94 -32.59 10.79
C SER A 48 -6.29 -33.28 10.69
N ASP A 49 -6.92 -33.26 9.51
CA ASP A 49 -8.25 -33.86 9.29
C ASP A 49 -8.27 -35.37 9.61
N TRP A 50 -7.13 -36.07 9.41
CA TRP A 50 -6.92 -37.46 9.79
C TRP A 50 -6.74 -37.66 11.31
N MET A 51 -5.91 -36.83 11.98
CA MET A 51 -5.75 -36.87 13.44
C MET A 51 -7.07 -36.59 14.16
N ASP A 52 -7.79 -35.56 13.71
CA ASP A 52 -9.12 -35.20 14.19
C ASP A 52 -10.18 -36.28 13.83
N GLY A 53 -9.86 -37.20 12.92
CA GLY A 53 -10.65 -38.39 12.59
C GLY A 53 -10.43 -39.54 13.59
N LEU A 54 -9.17 -39.79 14.01
CA LEU A 54 -8.86 -40.79 15.03
C LEU A 54 -9.52 -40.47 16.37
N ASN A 55 -9.46 -39.21 16.81
CA ASN A 55 -10.04 -38.79 18.08
C ASN A 55 -11.58 -39.00 18.13
N LYS A 56 -12.26 -39.06 16.98
CA LYS A 56 -13.70 -39.37 16.88
C LYS A 56 -14.02 -40.86 17.00
N SER A 57 -13.08 -41.77 16.69
CA SER A 57 -13.33 -43.21 16.77
C SER A 57 -13.15 -43.77 18.19
N SER A 58 -12.29 -43.15 19.02
CA SER A 58 -12.03 -43.62 20.39
C SER A 58 -13.22 -43.45 21.35
N GLY A 59 -14.15 -42.53 21.06
CA GLY A 59 -15.28 -42.20 21.95
C GLY A 59 -16.47 -43.17 21.90
N LYS A 60 -16.29 -44.43 21.45
CA LYS A 60 -17.41 -45.34 21.17
C LYS A 60 -17.16 -46.82 21.49
N THR A 61 -16.63 -47.11 22.67
CA THR A 61 -16.68 -48.45 23.27
C THR A 61 -18.11 -48.82 23.68
N SER A 62 -18.52 -50.05 23.36
CA SER A 62 -19.92 -50.50 23.44
C SER A 62 -20.39 -50.89 24.84
N SER A 63 -21.62 -50.51 25.19
CA SER A 63 -22.43 -51.17 26.21
C SER A 63 -23.86 -51.36 25.72
N ASN A 64 -24.23 -52.58 25.33
CA ASN A 64 -25.63 -52.96 25.15
C ASN A 64 -26.30 -53.13 26.51
N ASN A 65 -27.52 -52.62 26.68
CA ASN A 65 -28.70 -53.47 26.92
C ASN A 65 -30.01 -52.66 26.82
N GLU A 66 -31.14 -53.36 26.90
CA GLU A 66 -32.37 -53.03 26.18
C GLU A 66 -33.38 -52.14 26.92
N ALA A 67 -34.16 -51.43 26.11
CA ALA A 67 -35.60 -51.13 26.26
C ALA A 67 -36.15 -50.57 27.59
N GLY A 68 -36.59 -49.30 27.53
CA GLY A 68 -37.57 -48.69 28.43
C GLY A 68 -38.12 -47.39 27.83
N ASP A 69 -39.37 -47.40 27.37
CA ASP A 69 -40.01 -46.26 26.69
C ASP A 69 -40.79 -45.36 27.66
N ILE A 70 -40.72 -44.03 27.44
CA ILE A 70 -41.75 -43.01 27.71
C ILE A 70 -41.21 -41.63 27.30
N GLN A 71 -42.06 -40.83 26.65
CA GLN A 71 -41.71 -39.53 26.04
C GLN A 71 -41.93 -38.35 26.99
N VAL A 72 -41.01 -37.37 26.97
CA VAL A 72 -41.31 -35.94 27.19
C VAL A 72 -40.36 -35.11 26.30
N GLU A 73 -40.89 -34.18 25.50
CA GLU A 73 -40.06 -33.22 24.75
C GLU A 73 -39.73 -31.98 25.61
N ALA A 74 -38.46 -31.58 25.63
CA ALA A 74 -38.01 -30.23 26.02
C ALA A 74 -36.62 -29.91 25.44
N ASP A 75 -36.44 -28.65 25.02
CA ASP A 75 -35.20 -27.97 24.62
C ASP A 75 -34.15 -28.74 23.77
N ALA A 76 -34.15 -28.41 22.48
CA ALA A 76 -33.03 -28.66 21.57
C ALA A 76 -31.85 -27.71 21.86
N ALA A 77 -31.20 -27.89 23.01
CA ALA A 77 -29.88 -27.30 23.27
C ALA A 77 -28.84 -27.99 22.39
N GLU A 78 -28.13 -27.25 21.53
CA GLU A 78 -27.05 -27.80 20.71
C GLU A 78 -25.91 -28.32 21.59
N THR A 79 -25.86 -29.63 21.85
CA THR A 79 -24.74 -30.30 22.52
C THR A 79 -23.53 -30.33 21.59
N LYS A 80 -22.86 -29.17 21.46
CA LYS A 80 -21.62 -29.02 20.70
C LYS A 80 -20.59 -30.00 21.24
N PRO A 81 -20.09 -30.96 20.44
CA PRO A 81 -18.97 -31.78 20.87
C PRO A 81 -17.71 -30.91 20.96
N ASP A 82 -16.91 -31.10 22.02
CA ASP A 82 -15.61 -30.45 22.22
C ASP A 82 -14.53 -31.04 21.27
N HIS A 83 -14.82 -31.02 19.97
CA HIS A 83 -13.89 -31.39 18.90
C HIS A 83 -12.88 -30.28 18.64
N THR A 84 -12.05 -29.97 19.64
CA THR A 84 -10.94 -29.03 19.46
C THR A 84 -9.78 -29.73 18.74
N PRO A 85 -9.33 -29.25 17.57
CA PRO A 85 -8.32 -29.94 16.79
C PRO A 85 -6.94 -29.86 17.46
N ALA A 86 -6.15 -30.93 17.32
CA ALA A 86 -4.80 -30.99 17.90
C ALA A 86 -3.82 -30.02 17.20
N LEU A 87 -4.03 -29.80 15.90
CA LEU A 87 -3.30 -28.84 15.09
C LEU A 87 -4.20 -27.64 14.78
N CYS A 88 -3.78 -26.44 15.21
CA CYS A 88 -4.56 -25.22 15.06
C CYS A 88 -4.37 -24.55 13.68
N GLY A 89 -3.33 -24.91 12.94
CA GLY A 89 -3.11 -24.47 11.55
C GLY A 89 -1.65 -24.28 11.16
N VAL A 90 -1.43 -24.06 9.87
CA VAL A 90 -0.10 -23.77 9.28
C VAL A 90 0.01 -22.27 9.00
N THR A 91 1.19 -21.70 9.23
CA THR A 91 1.48 -20.29 8.92
C THR A 91 2.80 -20.18 8.17
N ARG A 92 2.78 -19.53 6.99
CA ARG A 92 4.00 -19.12 6.28
C ARG A 92 4.78 -18.12 7.13
N VAL A 93 6.10 -18.29 7.26
CA VAL A 93 6.97 -17.33 7.95
C VAL A 93 8.20 -16.99 7.09
N GLY A 94 9.20 -16.34 7.70
CA GLY A 94 10.52 -16.17 7.10
C GLY A 94 10.49 -15.43 5.76
N LEU A 95 11.31 -15.89 4.82
CA LEU A 95 11.50 -15.25 3.52
C LEU A 95 10.27 -15.31 2.63
N VAL A 96 9.50 -16.41 2.71
CA VAL A 96 8.30 -16.65 1.91
C VAL A 96 7.20 -15.65 2.28
N ALA A 97 6.85 -15.57 3.55
CA ALA A 97 5.73 -14.74 4.02
C ALA A 97 6.01 -13.24 4.03
N LYS A 98 7.29 -12.86 4.02
CA LYS A 98 7.77 -11.47 3.88
C LYS A 98 8.05 -11.07 2.42
N GLY A 99 7.98 -12.01 1.48
CA GLY A 99 8.34 -11.78 0.08
C GLY A 99 9.80 -11.34 -0.12
N LEU A 100 10.73 -11.82 0.73
CA LEU A 100 12.14 -11.42 0.75
C LEU A 100 13.08 -12.37 0.01
N LEU A 101 12.52 -13.36 -0.71
CA LEU A 101 13.29 -14.29 -1.54
C LEU A 101 14.14 -13.58 -2.61
N ILE A 102 15.35 -14.10 -2.80
CA ILE A 102 16.31 -13.74 -3.85
C ILE A 102 16.83 -15.03 -4.51
N LYS A 103 17.39 -14.91 -5.72
CA LYS A 103 17.83 -16.05 -6.53
C LYS A 103 18.79 -16.96 -5.76
N GLY A 104 18.55 -18.28 -5.82
CA GLY A 104 19.32 -19.28 -5.08
C GLY A 104 18.91 -19.51 -3.62
N ASP A 105 17.85 -18.86 -3.13
CA ASP A 105 17.23 -19.24 -1.85
C ASP A 105 16.54 -20.60 -1.96
N MET A 106 17.18 -21.66 -1.47
CA MET A 106 16.61 -23.01 -1.44
C MET A 106 15.84 -23.32 -0.15
N ASP A 107 16.10 -22.58 0.94
CA ASP A 107 15.53 -22.82 2.26
C ASP A 107 14.22 -22.02 2.49
N LEU A 108 13.14 -22.73 2.79
CA LEU A 108 11.80 -22.19 3.01
C LEU A 108 11.31 -22.51 4.44
N GLU A 109 10.42 -21.69 5.01
CA GLU A 109 9.97 -21.83 6.40
C GLU A 109 8.44 -21.76 6.55
N LEU A 110 7.90 -22.75 7.28
CA LEU A 110 6.54 -22.79 7.80
C LEU A 110 6.58 -22.99 9.33
N VAL A 111 5.57 -22.47 10.03
CA VAL A 111 5.28 -22.83 11.42
C VAL A 111 3.97 -23.62 11.46
N LEU A 112 4.00 -24.79 12.09
CA LEU A 112 2.81 -25.58 12.41
C LEU A 112 2.41 -25.30 13.86
N MET A 113 1.24 -24.67 14.02
CA MET A 113 0.67 -24.36 15.33
C MET A 113 -0.04 -25.58 15.91
N CYS A 114 0.44 -26.05 17.05
CA CYS A 114 -0.17 -27.10 17.85
C CYS A 114 -1.02 -26.48 18.98
N ARG A 115 -2.02 -27.20 19.48
CA ARG A 115 -2.82 -26.81 20.64
C ARG A 115 -1.99 -26.91 21.93
N GLU A 116 -1.53 -28.11 22.26
CA GLU A 116 -0.66 -28.39 23.39
C GLU A 116 0.84 -28.24 23.04
N LYS A 117 1.73 -28.33 24.05
CA LYS A 117 3.18 -28.29 23.84
C LYS A 117 3.57 -29.43 22.87
N PRO A 118 4.25 -29.16 21.75
CA PRO A 118 4.50 -30.20 20.76
C PRO A 118 5.55 -31.20 21.27
N THR A 119 5.27 -32.49 21.13
CA THR A 119 6.14 -33.57 21.63
C THR A 119 6.90 -34.30 20.52
N LYS A 120 7.86 -35.12 20.92
CA LYS A 120 8.59 -36.06 20.05
C LYS A 120 7.61 -37.00 19.32
N VAL A 121 6.63 -37.58 20.01
CA VAL A 121 5.64 -38.49 19.41
C VAL A 121 4.76 -37.78 18.37
N LEU A 122 4.32 -36.56 18.65
CA LEU A 122 3.57 -35.73 17.70
C LEU A 122 4.38 -35.46 16.41
N LEU A 123 5.65 -35.06 16.55
CA LEU A 123 6.54 -34.80 15.42
C LEU A 123 6.76 -36.06 14.57
N TYR A 124 6.99 -37.22 15.19
CA TYR A 124 7.13 -38.48 14.46
C TYR A 124 5.83 -38.86 13.73
N THR A 125 4.69 -38.76 14.40
CA THR A 125 3.35 -39.08 13.84
C THR A 125 3.05 -38.25 12.59
N ILE A 126 3.31 -36.94 12.63
CA ILE A 126 3.15 -36.06 11.46
C ILE A 126 4.16 -36.43 10.37
N SER A 127 5.43 -36.67 10.72
CA SER A 127 6.46 -37.00 9.74
C SER A 127 6.22 -38.32 8.98
N ALA A 128 5.54 -39.29 9.61
CA ALA A 128 5.17 -40.56 8.99
C ALA A 128 3.93 -40.43 8.08
N ASN A 129 2.96 -39.59 8.45
CA ASN A 129 1.73 -39.41 7.67
C ASN A 129 1.86 -38.39 6.52
N LEU A 130 2.74 -37.39 6.66
CA LEU A 130 2.90 -36.33 5.65
C LEU A 130 3.27 -36.86 4.25
N PRO A 131 4.19 -37.84 4.06
CA PRO A 131 4.45 -38.46 2.75
C PRO A 131 3.20 -39.08 2.12
N LEU A 132 2.40 -39.79 2.91
CA LEU A 132 1.18 -40.46 2.45
C LEU A 132 0.17 -39.42 1.96
N GLN A 133 0.00 -38.32 2.69
CA GLN A 133 -0.93 -37.25 2.30
C GLN A 133 -0.44 -36.50 1.05
N ILE A 134 0.87 -36.26 0.91
CA ILE A 134 1.46 -35.65 -0.31
C ILE A 134 1.20 -36.52 -1.55
N GLN A 135 1.38 -37.85 -1.45
CA GLN A 135 1.11 -38.79 -2.55
C GLN A 135 -0.36 -38.79 -3.01
N THR A 136 -1.31 -38.36 -2.16
CA THR A 136 -2.72 -38.16 -2.55
C THR A 136 -3.02 -36.78 -3.16
N MET A 137 -1.99 -35.98 -3.46
CA MET A 137 -2.10 -34.64 -4.03
C MET A 137 -1.22 -34.43 -5.25
N THR A 138 -0.03 -35.05 -5.29
CA THR A 138 0.94 -34.90 -6.37
C THR A 138 1.64 -36.23 -6.66
N GLU A 139 1.92 -36.50 -7.94
CA GLU A 139 2.79 -37.60 -8.38
C GLU A 139 4.28 -37.34 -8.05
N ASP A 140 4.62 -36.09 -7.71
CA ASP A 140 5.96 -35.65 -7.37
C ASP A 140 6.47 -36.30 -6.07
N THR A 141 7.72 -36.76 -6.10
CA THR A 141 8.35 -37.44 -4.96
C THR A 141 9.11 -36.44 -4.09
N PHE A 142 8.79 -36.43 -2.80
CA PHE A 142 9.41 -35.55 -1.80
C PHE A 142 10.05 -36.37 -0.68
N GLU A 143 11.26 -35.98 -0.27
CA GLU A 143 11.91 -36.55 0.91
C GLU A 143 11.35 -35.86 2.17
N VAL A 144 10.81 -36.61 3.12
CA VAL A 144 10.38 -36.07 4.43
C VAL A 144 11.29 -36.62 5.52
N GLN A 145 11.86 -35.73 6.34
CA GLN A 145 12.80 -36.06 7.41
C GLN A 145 12.42 -35.33 8.70
N SER A 146 12.17 -36.07 9.77
CA SER A 146 12.00 -35.55 11.13
C SER A 146 13.34 -35.09 11.72
N CYS A 147 13.34 -33.97 12.45
CA CYS A 147 14.50 -33.37 13.08
C CYS A 147 14.15 -32.83 14.49
N VAL A 148 14.16 -33.73 15.48
CA VAL A 148 13.88 -33.44 16.89
C VAL A 148 14.71 -32.26 17.45
N PRO A 149 16.05 -32.16 17.28
CA PRO A 149 16.83 -31.04 17.84
C PRO A 149 16.59 -29.68 17.14
N GLU A 150 15.76 -29.64 16.10
CA GLU A 150 15.27 -28.38 15.50
C GLU A 150 13.78 -28.15 15.74
N ALA A 151 13.10 -29.01 16.52
CA ALA A 151 11.64 -29.06 16.69
C ALA A 151 10.87 -29.07 15.35
N ALA A 152 11.45 -29.70 14.31
CA ALA A 152 11.02 -29.49 12.94
C ALA A 152 10.97 -30.74 12.06
N ILE A 153 10.20 -30.65 10.99
CA ILE A 153 10.14 -31.60 9.88
C ILE A 153 10.69 -30.89 8.63
N ARG A 154 11.58 -31.55 7.88
CA ARG A 154 12.13 -31.05 6.62
C ARG A 154 11.51 -31.81 5.46
N VAL A 155 10.99 -31.10 4.47
CA VAL A 155 10.48 -31.65 3.20
C VAL A 155 11.38 -31.15 2.08
N ARG A 156 11.98 -32.05 1.28
CA ARG A 156 12.79 -31.67 0.11
C ARG A 156 12.14 -32.10 -1.19
N ASN A 157 12.22 -31.26 -2.22
CA ASN A 157 11.92 -31.67 -3.58
C ASN A 157 13.08 -32.50 -4.15
N THR A 158 12.76 -33.57 -4.88
CA THR A 158 13.75 -34.38 -5.62
C THR A 158 14.10 -33.77 -6.98
N LYS A 159 13.16 -33.04 -7.60
CA LYS A 159 13.37 -32.28 -8.84
C LYS A 159 14.19 -31.02 -8.56
N ASP A 160 14.91 -30.53 -9.56
CA ASP A 160 15.51 -29.21 -9.51
C ASP A 160 14.47 -28.11 -9.81
N PRO A 161 14.48 -26.97 -9.10
CA PRO A 161 15.38 -26.63 -7.99
C PRO A 161 15.07 -27.43 -6.71
N ARG A 162 16.14 -27.94 -6.08
CA ARG A 162 16.11 -28.73 -4.82
C ARG A 162 15.78 -27.88 -3.58
N LEU A 163 14.56 -27.37 -3.55
CA LEU A 163 14.01 -26.62 -2.42
C LEU A 163 13.90 -27.50 -1.17
N THR A 164 14.29 -26.95 -0.02
CA THR A 164 14.15 -27.55 1.31
C THR A 164 13.19 -26.70 2.14
N LEU A 165 12.03 -27.25 2.47
CA LEU A 165 11.02 -26.62 3.31
C LEU A 165 11.08 -27.15 4.74
N LYS A 166 11.40 -26.28 5.70
CA LYS A 166 11.39 -26.54 7.13
C LYS A 166 10.04 -26.15 7.75
N ILE A 167 9.34 -27.12 8.33
CA ILE A 167 8.12 -26.96 9.11
C ILE A 167 8.52 -27.06 10.59
N THR A 168 8.48 -25.95 11.34
CA THR A 168 8.80 -25.96 12.79
C THR A 168 7.51 -26.03 13.61
N LEU A 169 7.45 -26.93 14.59
CA LEU A 169 6.28 -27.09 15.45
C LEU A 169 6.36 -26.13 16.65
N SER A 170 5.24 -25.53 17.04
CA SER A 170 5.12 -24.77 18.29
C SER A 170 3.67 -24.63 18.77
N SER A 171 3.48 -24.39 20.07
CA SER A 171 2.20 -23.92 20.64
C SER A 171 2.38 -22.57 21.32
N LEU A 172 1.28 -21.84 21.53
CA LEU A 172 1.23 -20.58 22.27
C LEU A 172 1.59 -20.76 23.75
N THR A 173 1.27 -21.91 24.35
CA THR A 173 1.58 -22.23 25.76
C THR A 173 3.08 -22.20 26.07
N MET A 174 3.93 -22.48 25.07
CA MET A 174 5.39 -22.41 25.16
C MET A 174 5.95 -21.00 25.49
N ARG A 175 5.08 -19.97 25.51
CA ARG A 175 5.41 -18.59 25.90
C ARG A 175 5.15 -18.29 27.37
N GLU A 176 4.27 -19.05 28.04
CA GLU A 176 3.60 -18.59 29.27
C GLU A 176 4.37 -18.89 30.55
N GLU A 177 5.42 -19.73 30.48
CA GLU A 177 6.31 -20.14 31.58
C GLU A 177 7.16 -19.01 32.20
N HIS A 178 7.02 -17.76 31.75
CA HIS A 178 7.67 -16.58 32.37
C HIS A 178 6.74 -15.85 33.36
N SER A 179 6.07 -16.63 34.21
CA SER A 179 5.69 -16.21 35.56
C SER A 179 6.38 -17.13 36.56
N PRO A 180 7.35 -16.67 37.37
CA PRO A 180 7.79 -17.42 38.54
C PRO A 180 6.65 -17.41 39.56
N THR A 181 5.85 -18.48 39.59
CA THR A 181 4.75 -18.62 40.53
C THR A 181 5.31 -18.84 41.93
N GLU A 182 5.26 -17.82 42.79
CA GLU A 182 5.78 -17.85 44.17
C GLU A 182 4.91 -18.71 45.13
N GLU A 183 4.58 -19.95 44.75
CA GLU A 183 3.69 -20.84 45.52
C GLU A 183 4.39 -22.09 46.11
N GLU A 184 5.73 -22.15 46.10
CA GLU A 184 6.49 -23.01 47.04
C GLU A 184 6.49 -22.44 48.46
N LYS A 185 5.29 -22.37 49.08
CA LYS A 185 5.12 -22.08 50.52
C LYS A 185 4.24 -23.10 51.24
N GLY A 186 4.43 -24.36 50.88
CA GLY A 186 4.48 -25.49 51.80
C GLY A 186 3.16 -26.05 52.33
N HIS A 187 3.04 -27.38 52.23
CA HIS A 187 2.73 -28.22 53.38
C HIS A 187 3.82 -29.29 53.45
N GLN A 188 4.30 -29.63 54.65
CA GLN A 188 5.53 -30.43 54.83
C GLN A 188 5.21 -31.87 55.27
N ASP A 189 4.49 -32.62 54.43
CA ASP A 189 4.22 -34.05 54.66
C ASP A 189 3.69 -34.77 53.39
N ASP A 190 4.49 -34.86 52.31
CA ASP A 190 4.15 -35.73 51.16
C ASP A 190 5.34 -36.09 50.22
N ARG A 191 6.53 -36.38 50.78
CA ARG A 191 7.77 -36.60 50.00
C ARG A 191 7.67 -37.72 48.94
N GLU A 192 6.90 -38.77 49.18
CA GLU A 192 6.70 -39.84 48.19
C GLU A 192 5.80 -39.43 47.00
N GLN A 193 5.04 -38.34 47.13
CA GLN A 193 4.37 -37.68 46.02
C GLN A 193 5.28 -36.65 45.33
N GLU A 194 6.13 -35.92 46.08
CA GLU A 194 7.14 -35.02 45.51
C GLU A 194 8.15 -35.78 44.61
N ASP A 195 8.73 -36.89 45.11
CA ASP A 195 9.67 -37.74 44.37
C ASP A 195 9.05 -38.44 43.13
N LYS A 196 7.72 -38.65 43.14
CA LYS A 196 6.98 -39.17 41.97
C LYS A 196 6.69 -38.08 40.97
N LYS A 197 6.15 -36.96 41.45
CA LYS A 197 5.76 -35.85 40.60
C LYS A 197 6.97 -35.25 39.88
N GLN A 198 8.13 -35.13 40.55
CA GLN A 198 9.38 -34.73 39.90
C GLN A 198 9.78 -35.69 38.75
N LYS A 199 9.54 -37.00 38.88
CA LYS A 199 9.79 -37.95 37.78
C LYS A 199 8.76 -37.87 36.66
N GLU A 200 7.50 -37.67 36.98
CA GLU A 200 6.43 -37.46 36.00
C GLU A 200 6.67 -36.15 35.23
N ASP A 201 7.07 -35.08 35.92
CA ASP A 201 7.51 -33.79 35.33
C ASP A 201 8.80 -33.98 34.49
N GLU A 202 9.80 -34.75 34.94
CA GLU A 202 11.02 -35.08 34.16
C GLU A 202 10.71 -35.89 32.89
N GLU A 203 9.82 -36.89 32.96
CA GLU A 203 9.40 -37.70 31.80
C GLU A 203 8.57 -36.86 30.80
N GLU A 204 7.73 -35.93 31.26
CA GLU A 204 7.06 -34.95 30.38
C GLU A 204 8.05 -33.96 29.74
N GLU A 205 9.03 -33.44 30.49
CA GLU A 205 10.08 -32.57 29.92
C GLU A 205 10.92 -33.31 28.86
N GLU A 206 11.17 -34.61 29.05
CA GLU A 206 11.78 -35.47 28.03
C GLU A 206 10.89 -35.66 26.80
N GLU A 207 9.55 -35.75 26.87
CA GLU A 207 8.76 -35.90 25.64
C GLU A 207 8.63 -34.59 24.82
N ILE A 208 8.71 -33.43 25.46
CA ILE A 208 8.52 -32.11 24.84
C ILE A 208 9.67 -31.76 23.86
N LEU A 209 9.36 -31.06 22.76
CA LEU A 209 10.37 -30.54 21.83
C LEU A 209 11.10 -29.30 22.39
N ASP A 210 12.34 -29.08 21.93
CA ASP A 210 13.23 -27.98 22.35
C ASP A 210 12.50 -26.63 22.47
N ARG A 211 12.37 -26.16 23.73
CA ARG A 211 11.63 -24.93 24.06
C ARG A 211 12.22 -23.69 23.39
N GLN A 212 13.52 -23.63 23.15
CA GLN A 212 14.17 -22.51 22.47
C GLN A 212 13.80 -22.49 20.98
N LYS A 213 13.75 -23.64 20.29
CA LYS A 213 13.30 -23.71 18.88
C LYS A 213 11.82 -23.36 18.75
N CYS A 214 10.96 -23.89 19.62
CA CYS A 214 9.53 -23.57 19.61
C CYS A 214 9.29 -22.06 19.89
N ARG A 215 9.95 -21.49 20.89
CA ARG A 215 9.88 -20.03 21.17
C ARG A 215 10.41 -19.19 20.00
N ALA A 216 11.49 -19.61 19.34
CA ALA A 216 11.99 -18.95 18.13
C ALA A 216 11.01 -19.01 16.96
N ALA A 217 10.26 -20.12 16.78
CA ALA A 217 9.20 -20.23 15.79
C ALA A 217 8.05 -19.23 16.08
N LEU A 218 7.66 -19.05 17.35
CA LEU A 218 6.70 -18.01 17.75
C LEU A 218 7.23 -16.60 17.47
N ALA A 219 8.52 -16.34 17.70
CA ALA A 219 9.15 -15.06 17.36
C ALA A 219 9.09 -14.81 15.84
N SER A 220 9.52 -15.76 15.01
CA SER A 220 9.40 -15.67 13.54
C SER A 220 7.96 -15.44 13.06
N LEU A 221 6.95 -16.00 13.74
CA LEU A 221 5.54 -15.73 13.47
C LEU A 221 5.13 -14.29 13.85
N ARG A 222 5.62 -13.75 14.99
CA ARG A 222 5.46 -12.34 15.35
C ARG A 222 6.14 -11.41 14.35
N HIS A 223 7.40 -11.68 14.01
CA HIS A 223 8.19 -10.92 13.04
C HIS A 223 7.50 -10.87 11.66
N THR A 224 6.90 -11.98 11.24
CA THR A 224 6.14 -12.06 9.99
C THR A 224 4.88 -11.17 10.03
N LYS A 225 4.08 -11.24 11.10
CA LYS A 225 2.89 -10.39 11.26
C LYS A 225 3.24 -8.90 11.33
N TRP A 226 4.30 -8.56 12.08
CA TRP A 226 4.82 -7.20 12.13
C TRP A 226 5.29 -6.71 10.75
N PHE A 227 6.06 -7.54 10.03
CA PHE A 227 6.57 -7.19 8.70
C PHE A 227 5.43 -6.90 7.72
N GLN A 228 4.41 -7.75 7.73
CA GLN A 228 3.22 -7.57 6.89
C GLN A 228 2.47 -6.27 7.21
N ALA A 229 2.39 -5.88 8.48
CA ALA A 229 1.71 -4.67 8.94
C ALA A 229 2.56 -3.37 8.86
N ARG A 230 3.87 -3.45 8.56
CA ARG A 230 4.82 -2.33 8.67
C ARG A 230 5.71 -2.09 7.45
N VAL A 231 6.07 -3.15 6.73
CA VAL A 231 7.07 -3.12 5.66
C VAL A 231 6.46 -3.35 4.27
N THR A 232 5.35 -4.10 4.16
CA THR A 232 4.66 -4.34 2.88
C THR A 232 4.20 -3.04 2.21
N ASP A 233 3.53 -2.16 2.96
CA ASP A 233 3.02 -0.87 2.45
C ASP A 233 4.10 0.22 2.36
N LEU A 234 5.30 -0.04 2.91
CA LEU A 234 6.40 0.90 2.91
C LEU A 234 7.03 0.97 1.52
N LYS A 235 6.74 2.05 0.77
CA LYS A 235 7.19 2.22 -0.61
C LYS A 235 8.69 1.95 -0.76
N SER A 236 9.01 1.00 -1.65
CA SER A 236 10.36 0.48 -1.93
C SER A 236 11.07 -0.25 -0.78
N GLY A 237 10.44 -0.44 0.40
CA GLY A 237 11.03 -1.13 1.55
C GLY A 237 11.46 -2.57 1.23
N VAL A 238 10.55 -3.39 0.69
CA VAL A 238 10.83 -4.77 0.24
C VAL A 238 11.95 -4.83 -0.83
N ILE A 239 12.00 -3.84 -1.74
CA ILE A 239 13.03 -3.74 -2.78
C ILE A 239 14.40 -3.48 -2.14
N VAL A 240 14.48 -2.47 -1.25
CA VAL A 240 15.71 -2.11 -0.52
C VAL A 240 16.19 -3.27 0.35
N LEU A 241 15.28 -3.98 1.02
CA LEU A 241 15.61 -5.14 1.86
C LEU A 241 16.23 -6.30 1.09
N ARG A 242 15.68 -6.67 -0.08
CA ARG A 242 16.32 -7.70 -0.94
C ARG A 242 17.74 -7.30 -1.35
N ILE A 243 18.00 -6.01 -1.59
CA ILE A 243 19.33 -5.48 -1.94
C ILE A 243 20.31 -5.55 -0.76
N PHE A 244 19.88 -5.14 0.45
CA PHE A 244 20.72 -5.31 1.64
C PHE A 244 20.95 -6.79 1.99
N ARG A 245 20.00 -7.67 1.66
CA ARG A 245 20.13 -9.12 1.86
C ARG A 245 21.12 -9.76 0.87
N ASP A 246 21.12 -9.37 -0.41
CA ASP A 246 22.22 -9.66 -1.36
C ASP A 246 23.57 -9.16 -0.82
N MET A 247 23.61 -7.91 -0.35
CA MET A 247 24.86 -7.32 0.16
C MET A 247 25.37 -8.06 1.41
N SER A 248 24.48 -8.47 2.30
CA SER A 248 24.82 -9.28 3.48
C SER A 248 25.31 -10.68 3.10
N ASN A 249 24.70 -11.31 2.10
CA ASN A 249 25.16 -12.58 1.55
C ASN A 249 26.55 -12.48 0.90
N ARG A 250 26.84 -11.39 0.18
CA ARG A 250 28.13 -11.17 -0.50
C ARG A 250 29.26 -10.67 0.40
N LEU A 251 28.95 -9.86 1.42
CA LEU A 251 29.95 -9.22 2.28
C LEU A 251 29.91 -9.87 3.67
N ALA A 252 30.90 -10.70 3.99
CA ALA A 252 30.96 -11.43 5.27
C ALA A 252 30.81 -10.51 6.50
N GLY A 253 31.36 -9.30 6.47
CA GLY A 253 31.22 -8.32 7.54
C GLY A 253 29.78 -7.83 7.79
N TRP A 254 28.87 -7.97 6.83
CA TRP A 254 27.45 -7.59 6.95
C TRP A 254 26.53 -8.77 7.36
N GLN A 255 27.04 -10.01 7.43
CA GLN A 255 26.27 -11.17 7.88
C GLN A 255 25.65 -11.01 9.29
N PRO A 256 26.25 -10.32 10.29
CA PRO A 256 25.64 -10.16 11.62
C PRO A 256 24.29 -9.44 11.65
N LEU A 257 23.94 -8.66 10.61
CA LEU A 257 22.62 -8.02 10.51
C LEU A 257 21.58 -8.88 9.77
N LYS A 258 21.97 -9.99 9.16
CA LYS A 258 21.15 -10.75 8.20
C LYS A 258 19.89 -11.30 8.87
N GLY A 259 18.73 -10.87 8.36
CA GLY A 259 17.43 -11.23 8.91
C GLY A 259 16.85 -10.08 9.74
N TRP A 260 16.40 -10.40 10.95
CA TRP A 260 15.61 -9.50 11.79
C TRP A 260 16.26 -8.14 12.13
N PRO A 261 17.57 -8.04 12.47
CA PRO A 261 18.20 -6.73 12.72
C PRO A 261 18.10 -5.80 11.51
N LEU A 262 18.41 -6.31 10.31
CA LEU A 262 18.32 -5.57 9.06
C LEU A 262 16.87 -5.18 8.70
N GLU A 263 15.89 -6.06 8.94
CA GLU A 263 14.47 -5.76 8.72
C GLU A 263 14.01 -4.56 9.56
N LEU A 264 14.33 -4.56 10.85
CA LEU A 264 14.01 -3.45 11.77
C LEU A 264 14.74 -2.16 11.40
N ILE A 265 16.04 -2.22 11.07
CA ILE A 265 16.83 -1.04 10.70
C ILE A 265 16.28 -0.42 9.39
N CYS A 266 15.92 -1.24 8.40
CA CYS A 266 15.34 -0.76 7.15
C CYS A 266 13.99 -0.06 7.37
N GLU A 267 13.08 -0.65 8.15
CA GLU A 267 11.78 -0.03 8.47
C GLU A 267 11.99 1.29 9.22
N LYS A 268 12.71 1.29 10.34
CA LYS A 268 12.88 2.49 11.19
C LYS A 268 13.58 3.61 10.42
N ALA A 269 14.59 3.31 9.59
CA ALA A 269 15.30 4.32 8.80
C ALA A 269 14.42 4.95 7.70
N MET A 270 13.56 4.18 7.04
CA MET A 270 12.71 4.65 5.94
C MET A 270 11.37 5.23 6.43
N ALA A 271 10.74 4.64 7.44
CA ALA A 271 9.46 5.09 8.01
C ALA A 271 9.58 6.39 8.82
N THR A 272 10.79 6.74 9.30
CA THR A 272 11.06 8.07 9.89
C THR A 272 11.13 9.21 8.86
N CYS A 273 11.05 8.93 7.55
CA CYS A 273 10.99 9.97 6.53
C CYS A 273 9.55 10.47 6.33
N ASN A 274 9.38 11.80 6.38
CA ASN A 274 8.09 12.48 6.17
C ASN A 274 7.55 12.46 4.72
N ARG A 275 8.15 11.64 3.83
CA ARG A 275 7.71 11.48 2.44
C ARG A 275 8.10 10.10 1.88
N PRO A 276 7.31 9.54 0.95
CA PRO A 276 7.63 8.28 0.29
C PRO A 276 8.91 8.37 -0.55
N LEU A 277 9.87 7.49 -0.31
CA LEU A 277 11.20 7.49 -0.95
C LEU A 277 11.20 6.78 -2.31
N GLY A 278 12.25 6.97 -3.10
CA GLY A 278 12.62 6.07 -4.22
C GLY A 278 13.49 4.90 -3.72
N PRO A 279 13.72 3.83 -4.52
CA PRO A 279 14.56 2.71 -4.09
C PRO A 279 16.04 3.10 -3.86
N GLY A 280 16.60 4.01 -4.66
CA GLY A 280 17.95 4.56 -4.46
C GLY A 280 18.03 5.49 -3.26
N GLU A 281 16.98 6.28 -3.01
CA GLU A 281 16.89 7.15 -1.84
C GLU A 281 16.65 6.37 -0.54
N GLY A 282 15.83 5.31 -0.57
CA GLY A 282 15.61 4.40 0.55
C GLY A 282 16.90 3.67 0.93
N LEU A 283 17.62 3.13 -0.05
CA LEU A 283 18.93 2.51 0.19
C LEU A 283 19.94 3.50 0.79
N ARG A 284 20.00 4.73 0.27
CA ARG A 284 20.81 5.81 0.83
C ARG A 284 20.43 6.12 2.29
N ARG A 285 19.13 6.19 2.60
CA ARG A 285 18.61 6.50 3.92
C ARG A 285 18.95 5.42 4.96
N VAL A 286 18.91 4.13 4.58
CA VAL A 286 19.36 3.03 5.43
C VAL A 286 20.88 3.09 5.64
N MET A 287 21.66 3.36 4.58
CA MET A 287 23.12 3.59 4.71
C MET A 287 23.45 4.76 5.64
N GLU A 288 22.71 5.87 5.59
CA GLU A 288 22.85 7.01 6.51
C GLU A 288 22.61 6.62 7.97
N CYS A 289 21.56 5.82 8.23
CA CYS A 289 21.24 5.32 9.58
C CYS A 289 22.40 4.49 10.16
N ILE A 290 22.90 3.51 9.40
CA ILE A 290 24.01 2.64 9.82
C ILE A 290 25.33 3.42 9.93
N ALA A 291 25.58 4.34 9.01
CA ALA A 291 26.77 5.20 9.01
C ALA A 291 26.81 6.20 10.19
N SER A 292 25.65 6.58 10.73
CA SER A 292 25.54 7.42 11.94
C SER A 292 25.85 6.70 13.25
N GLY A 293 26.15 5.39 13.21
CA GLY A 293 26.63 4.65 14.39
C GLY A 293 25.53 4.04 15.25
N ILE A 294 24.33 3.79 14.70
CA ILE A 294 23.23 3.11 15.42
C ILE A 294 23.61 1.73 15.99
N LEU A 295 24.66 1.10 15.45
CA LEU A 295 25.16 -0.21 15.87
C LEU A 295 26.20 -0.16 17.00
N LEU A 296 26.75 1.01 17.31
CA LEU A 296 27.92 1.13 18.21
C LEU A 296 27.50 0.92 19.68
N PRO A 297 28.42 0.48 20.58
CA PRO A 297 28.08 0.11 21.97
C PRO A 297 27.46 1.21 22.84
N GLU A 298 27.56 2.48 22.45
CA GLU A 298 26.96 3.65 23.12
C GLU A 298 25.78 4.24 22.28
N GLY A 299 25.27 3.47 21.33
CA GLY A 299 24.16 3.85 20.45
C GLY A 299 22.78 3.69 21.12
N PRO A 300 21.70 4.15 20.46
CA PRO A 300 20.33 4.05 20.99
C PRO A 300 19.71 2.64 20.88
N GLY A 301 20.46 1.65 20.37
CA GLY A 301 19.99 0.29 20.13
C GLY A 301 18.93 0.16 19.03
N VAL A 302 18.46 -1.07 18.81
CA VAL A 302 17.35 -1.41 17.91
C VAL A 302 16.34 -2.29 18.65
N HIS A 303 15.52 -1.65 19.48
CA HIS A 303 14.45 -2.31 20.25
C HIS A 303 13.50 -3.12 19.36
N ASP A 304 13.27 -4.37 19.77
CA ASP A 304 12.36 -5.32 19.13
C ASP A 304 10.88 -4.95 19.37
N PRO A 305 10.07 -4.70 18.33
CA PRO A 305 8.64 -4.43 18.47
C PRO A 305 7.76 -5.68 18.64
N CYS A 306 8.34 -6.88 18.64
CA CYS A 306 7.64 -8.17 18.75
C CYS A 306 7.79 -8.84 20.12
N GLU A 307 8.76 -8.45 20.95
CA GLU A 307 8.86 -8.92 22.33
C GLU A 307 8.16 -8.02 23.34
N ARG A 308 7.87 -8.59 24.52
CA ARG A 308 7.16 -7.91 25.61
C ARG A 308 8.13 -7.05 26.43
N ASP A 309 9.28 -7.63 26.73
CA ASP A 309 10.32 -7.02 27.55
C ASP A 309 11.29 -6.24 26.65
N PRO A 310 12.00 -5.21 27.16
CA PRO A 310 12.84 -4.35 26.32
C PRO A 310 14.10 -5.04 25.76
N THR A 311 13.93 -5.79 24.67
CA THR A 311 14.99 -6.51 23.97
C THR A 311 15.61 -5.65 22.87
N ASP A 312 16.94 -5.48 22.87
CA ASP A 312 17.69 -4.97 21.73
C ASP A 312 18.03 -6.14 20.78
N VAL A 313 17.77 -5.97 19.49
CA VAL A 313 18.07 -6.97 18.45
C VAL A 313 19.56 -6.98 18.04
N LEU A 314 20.37 -6.09 18.64
CA LEU A 314 21.81 -5.99 18.38
C LEU A 314 22.72 -6.69 19.41
N THR A 315 22.18 -7.39 20.42
CA THR A 315 22.98 -8.06 21.47
C THR A 315 24.07 -8.98 20.94
N ASP A 316 23.78 -9.65 19.82
CA ASP A 316 24.65 -10.67 19.23
C ASP A 316 25.74 -10.05 18.30
N VAL A 317 25.68 -8.73 18.07
CA VAL A 317 26.63 -7.98 17.24
C VAL A 317 27.74 -7.43 18.13
N SER A 318 28.92 -8.06 18.07
CA SER A 318 30.09 -7.58 18.83
C SER A 318 30.51 -6.17 18.39
N ALA A 319 31.11 -5.40 19.31
CA ALA A 319 31.58 -4.03 19.05
C ALA A 319 32.50 -3.92 17.81
N GLN A 320 33.32 -4.94 17.54
CA GLN A 320 34.19 -4.99 16.36
C GLN A 320 33.42 -5.21 15.05
N GLN A 321 32.37 -6.03 15.07
CA GLN A 321 31.46 -6.19 13.92
C GLN A 321 30.67 -4.90 13.68
N ALA A 322 30.15 -4.28 14.74
CA ALA A 322 29.44 -3.00 14.67
C ALA A 322 30.28 -1.89 14.03
N ASP A 323 31.51 -1.69 14.49
CA ASP A 323 32.44 -0.70 13.90
C ASP A 323 32.76 -1.02 12.43
N ALA A 324 33.06 -2.28 12.11
CA ALA A 324 33.33 -2.70 10.73
C ALA A 324 32.13 -2.44 9.79
N ILE A 325 30.90 -2.69 10.24
CA ILE A 325 29.67 -2.42 9.48
C ILE A 325 29.44 -0.90 9.35
N THR A 326 29.55 -0.14 10.44
CA THR A 326 29.38 1.32 10.41
C THR A 326 30.44 2.00 9.52
N HIS A 327 31.70 1.59 9.58
CA HIS A 327 32.74 2.07 8.65
C HIS A 327 32.44 1.67 7.19
N SER A 328 31.95 0.45 6.96
CA SER A 328 31.52 -0.01 5.63
C SER A 328 30.38 0.85 5.07
N ALA A 329 29.37 1.16 5.89
CA ALA A 329 28.26 2.04 5.53
C ALA A 329 28.73 3.49 5.29
N GLN A 330 29.65 4.01 6.10
CA GLN A 330 30.27 5.33 5.88
C GLN A 330 31.09 5.38 4.58
N HIS A 331 31.73 4.27 4.17
CA HIS A 331 32.39 4.17 2.87
C HIS A 331 31.38 4.10 1.72
N ALA A 332 30.35 3.26 1.83
CA ALA A 332 29.27 3.15 0.87
C ALA A 332 28.57 4.50 0.65
N LEU A 333 28.20 5.22 1.73
CA LEU A 333 27.56 6.53 1.66
C LEU A 333 28.42 7.58 0.93
N ARG A 334 29.75 7.54 1.09
CA ARG A 334 30.69 8.36 0.30
C ARG A 334 30.64 7.99 -1.19
N LEU A 335 30.68 6.71 -1.54
CA LEU A 335 30.55 6.26 -2.94
C LEU A 335 29.21 6.70 -3.55
N LEU A 336 28.09 6.54 -2.82
CA LEU A 336 26.77 7.06 -3.18
C LEU A 336 26.78 8.58 -3.35
N ALA A 337 27.52 9.33 -2.52
CA ALA A 337 27.65 10.79 -2.64
C ALA A 337 28.48 11.23 -3.87
N PHE A 338 29.26 10.35 -4.47
CA PHE A 338 29.99 10.59 -5.73
C PHE A 338 29.39 9.84 -6.94
N GLY A 339 28.16 9.32 -6.82
CA GLY A 339 27.45 8.64 -7.93
C GLY A 339 27.98 7.25 -8.27
N GLN A 340 28.77 6.65 -7.37
CA GLN A 340 29.43 5.35 -7.56
C GLN A 340 28.67 4.19 -6.90
N LEU A 341 27.34 4.29 -6.81
CA LEU A 341 26.47 3.26 -6.21
C LEU A 341 26.67 1.87 -6.83
N TYR A 342 26.96 1.79 -8.14
CA TYR A 342 27.25 0.54 -8.84
C TYR A 342 28.35 -0.29 -8.16
N LYS A 343 29.37 0.35 -7.55
CA LYS A 343 30.43 -0.33 -6.79
C LYS A 343 29.91 -1.00 -5.52
N VAL A 344 28.99 -0.35 -4.79
CA VAL A 344 28.38 -0.88 -3.56
C VAL A 344 27.46 -2.06 -3.87
N LEU A 345 26.71 -1.96 -4.97
CA LEU A 345 25.84 -3.02 -5.49
C LEU A 345 26.61 -4.17 -6.16
N ASN A 346 27.93 -4.03 -6.35
CA ASN A 346 28.81 -4.91 -7.11
C ASN A 346 28.23 -5.25 -8.50
N MET A 347 28.05 -4.20 -9.31
CA MET A 347 27.59 -4.26 -10.69
C MET A 347 28.34 -3.22 -11.54
N ASP A 348 28.29 -3.37 -12.86
CA ASP A 348 28.81 -2.36 -13.79
C ASP A 348 27.99 -1.06 -13.77
N PRO A 349 28.62 0.10 -14.09
CA PRO A 349 27.91 1.36 -14.23
C PRO A 349 26.95 1.28 -15.43
N LEU A 350 25.65 1.47 -15.17
CA LEU A 350 24.63 1.47 -16.21
C LEU A 350 24.89 2.60 -17.22
N PRO A 351 24.58 2.39 -18.51
CA PRO A 351 24.75 3.42 -19.54
C PRO A 351 24.06 4.71 -19.12
N ALA A 352 24.81 5.82 -19.20
CA ALA A 352 24.34 7.13 -18.77
C ALA A 352 23.08 7.50 -19.55
N SER A 353 22.00 7.79 -18.83
CA SER A 353 20.80 8.34 -19.46
C SER A 353 21.17 9.70 -20.03
N LYS A 354 21.16 9.84 -21.36
CA LYS A 354 21.50 11.11 -22.02
C LYS A 354 20.60 12.21 -21.44
N PRO A 355 21.14 13.28 -20.85
CA PRO A 355 20.31 14.34 -20.30
C PRO A 355 19.48 14.93 -21.45
N SER A 356 18.16 14.92 -21.30
CA SER A 356 17.26 15.61 -22.23
C SER A 356 17.67 17.09 -22.29
N PRO A 357 17.85 17.69 -23.48
CA PRO A 357 18.41 19.04 -23.63
C PRO A 357 17.37 20.12 -23.28
N ARG A 358 16.96 20.16 -22.00
CA ARG A 358 15.93 21.04 -21.43
C ARG A 358 16.17 21.38 -19.95
N LEU A 359 17.38 21.81 -19.58
CA LEU A 359 17.66 22.57 -18.34
C LEU A 359 19.13 23.10 -18.29
N LEU A 360 19.51 23.94 -19.26
CA LEU A 360 20.74 24.75 -19.20
C LEU A 360 20.55 26.14 -19.87
N GLU A 361 19.60 26.92 -19.36
CA GLU A 361 19.61 28.38 -19.50
C GLU A 361 19.42 28.97 -18.09
N GLY A 362 20.47 29.61 -17.57
CA GLY A 362 20.54 30.10 -16.19
C GLY A 362 21.98 30.28 -15.73
N ASP A 363 22.45 31.54 -15.76
CA ASP A 363 23.70 32.09 -15.24
C ASP A 363 25.02 31.31 -15.43
N GLN A 364 25.83 31.79 -16.38
CA GLN A 364 27.30 31.76 -16.28
C GLN A 364 27.84 33.19 -16.16
N ARG A 365 28.36 33.54 -14.98
CA ARG A 365 29.05 34.82 -14.75
C ARG A 365 30.23 34.70 -13.78
N SER A 366 31.26 33.92 -14.14
CA SER A 366 32.66 34.18 -13.75
C SER A 366 33.66 33.24 -14.45
N THR A 367 34.90 33.74 -14.62
CA THR A 367 36.17 33.00 -14.88
C THR A 367 36.28 32.04 -16.07
N GLY A 368 36.98 32.48 -17.13
CA GLY A 368 38.16 31.75 -17.65
C GLY A 368 38.14 31.17 -19.07
N SER A 369 38.96 31.73 -19.97
CA SER A 369 39.38 31.20 -21.31
C SER A 369 38.25 31.05 -22.37
N CYS A 370 38.28 31.65 -23.57
CA CYS A 370 39.29 31.65 -24.66
C CYS A 370 39.54 30.24 -25.25
N GLN A 371 39.44 29.98 -26.56
CA GLN A 371 39.01 30.78 -27.73
C GLN A 371 37.72 30.16 -28.35
N LYS A 372 37.11 30.56 -29.48
CA LYS A 372 37.45 31.52 -30.56
C LYS A 372 36.14 32.08 -31.18
N ARG A 373 36.15 32.58 -32.43
CA ARG A 373 34.95 32.96 -33.21
C ARG A 373 35.15 32.68 -34.70
N HIS A 374 34.07 32.40 -35.42
CA HIS A 374 33.84 32.89 -36.77
C HIS A 374 32.40 33.42 -36.85
N ARG A 375 32.15 34.45 -37.67
CA ARG A 375 30.84 35.10 -37.84
C ARG A 375 30.63 35.35 -39.33
N GLU A 376 29.49 34.91 -39.84
CA GLU A 376 28.86 35.51 -41.01
C GLU A 376 27.40 35.81 -40.68
N ASP A 377 26.80 36.73 -41.42
CA ASP A 377 25.71 37.57 -40.92
C ASP A 377 24.73 37.95 -42.04
N VAL A 378 23.60 37.24 -42.11
CA VAL A 378 22.53 37.48 -43.11
C VAL A 378 21.17 37.12 -42.50
N GLY A 379 20.16 37.97 -42.74
CA GLY A 379 18.75 37.55 -42.80
C GLY A 379 18.00 37.38 -41.48
N SER A 380 17.61 38.49 -40.83
CA SER A 380 16.41 38.47 -39.99
C SER A 380 15.18 38.44 -40.87
N ASP A 381 14.44 37.33 -40.86
CA ASP A 381 12.97 37.28 -40.63
C ASP A 381 12.40 35.86 -40.81
N ASP A 382 13.03 35.00 -41.61
CA ASP A 382 12.48 33.69 -42.02
C ASP A 382 12.53 32.58 -40.93
N ARG A 383 12.78 32.95 -39.66
CA ARG A 383 12.98 31.98 -38.57
C ARG A 383 11.67 31.52 -37.92
N ASP A 384 10.58 32.25 -38.08
CA ASP A 384 9.31 31.96 -37.39
C ASP A 384 8.26 31.27 -38.27
N PHE A 385 8.51 31.10 -39.57
CA PHE A 385 7.76 30.17 -40.43
C PHE A 385 8.30 28.73 -40.24
N ILE A 386 9.62 28.55 -40.38
CA ILE A 386 10.32 27.26 -40.23
C ILE A 386 10.08 26.63 -38.84
N LYS A 387 10.07 27.42 -37.75
CA LYS A 387 9.77 26.92 -36.40
C LYS A 387 8.37 26.32 -36.24
N ARG A 388 7.36 26.79 -36.98
CA ARG A 388 5.98 26.26 -36.86
C ARG A 388 5.86 24.91 -37.56
N MET A 389 6.47 24.78 -38.74
CA MET A 389 6.38 23.57 -39.54
C MET A 389 7.17 22.39 -38.95
N LYS A 390 8.28 22.65 -38.25
CA LYS A 390 9.19 21.60 -37.74
C LYS A 390 8.86 21.03 -36.34
N VAL A 391 7.79 21.49 -35.69
CA VAL A 391 7.43 21.08 -34.30
C VAL A 391 6.43 19.92 -34.24
N LEU A 392 5.62 19.71 -35.29
CA LEU A 392 4.62 18.64 -35.33
C LEU A 392 5.19 17.31 -35.86
N ASP A 393 6.06 17.39 -36.86
CA ASP A 393 6.42 16.28 -37.75
C ASP A 393 7.32 15.21 -37.09
N TRP A 394 8.36 15.61 -36.36
CA TRP A 394 9.36 14.68 -35.80
C TRP A 394 8.83 13.68 -34.76
N ARG A 395 7.60 13.89 -34.25
CA ARG A 395 6.94 12.95 -33.32
C ARG A 395 6.14 11.85 -34.03
N MET A 396 5.99 11.90 -35.35
CA MET A 396 5.15 10.98 -36.11
C MET A 396 5.90 9.78 -36.71
N THR A 397 7.24 9.77 -36.62
CA THR A 397 8.13 8.77 -37.23
C THR A 397 8.96 7.94 -36.23
N ASP A 398 8.64 7.98 -34.92
CA ASP A 398 9.30 7.16 -33.90
C ASP A 398 8.62 5.78 -33.76
N PRO A 399 9.30 4.66 -34.11
CA PRO A 399 8.71 3.33 -34.01
C PRO A 399 8.41 2.92 -32.57
N ASN A 400 9.27 3.32 -31.62
CA ASN A 400 9.31 2.74 -30.27
C ASN A 400 8.47 3.51 -29.24
N HIS A 401 7.58 4.41 -29.66
CA HIS A 401 6.67 5.08 -28.75
C HIS A 401 5.48 4.16 -28.37
N PRO A 402 5.28 3.81 -27.08
CA PRO A 402 4.22 2.89 -26.66
C PRO A 402 2.85 3.58 -26.69
N MET A 403 2.21 3.53 -27.86
CA MET A 403 0.86 4.06 -28.09
C MET A 403 -0.14 2.92 -28.31
N ASN A 404 -1.30 3.03 -27.66
CA ASN A 404 -2.40 2.09 -27.82
C ASN A 404 -2.78 1.93 -29.31
N ALA A 405 -3.03 0.69 -29.75
CA ALA A 405 -3.30 0.37 -31.16
C ALA A 405 -4.49 1.15 -31.76
N LEU A 406 -5.54 1.40 -30.98
CA LEU A 406 -6.67 2.24 -31.42
C LEU A 406 -6.25 3.68 -31.73
N MET A 407 -5.24 4.21 -31.01
CA MET A 407 -4.70 5.55 -31.21
C MET A 407 -3.74 5.59 -32.40
N ARG A 408 -2.83 4.61 -32.54
CA ARG A 408 -1.97 4.48 -33.74
C ARG A 408 -2.81 4.36 -35.02
N LEU A 409 -3.84 3.51 -35.02
CA LEU A 409 -4.68 3.29 -36.20
C LEU A 409 -5.54 4.52 -36.56
N ASN A 410 -6.07 5.25 -35.57
CA ASN A 410 -6.81 6.50 -35.81
C ASN A 410 -5.89 7.69 -36.19
N GLN A 411 -4.58 7.60 -35.95
CA GLN A 411 -3.59 8.56 -36.48
C GLN A 411 -3.30 8.30 -37.96
N ILE A 412 -3.19 7.03 -38.37
CA ILE A 412 -2.94 6.62 -39.76
C ILE A 412 -4.21 6.80 -40.62
N HIS A 413 -5.37 6.47 -40.07
CA HIS A 413 -6.68 6.55 -40.73
C HIS A 413 -7.70 7.24 -39.80
N PRO A 414 -7.73 8.59 -39.80
CA PRO A 414 -8.69 9.34 -38.99
C PRO A 414 -10.12 9.12 -39.48
N GLY A 415 -11.04 8.89 -38.54
CA GLY A 415 -12.49 8.78 -38.81
C GLY A 415 -13.00 7.37 -39.12
N LEU A 416 -12.20 6.32 -38.92
CA LEU A 416 -12.62 4.92 -39.10
C LEU A 416 -13.85 4.55 -38.25
N GLN A 417 -14.81 3.89 -38.89
CA GLN A 417 -16.03 3.40 -38.25
C GLN A 417 -15.90 1.93 -37.84
N TYR A 418 -15.97 1.66 -36.54
CA TYR A 418 -15.95 0.30 -35.99
C TYR A 418 -17.39 -0.22 -35.83
N ARG A 419 -17.75 -1.29 -36.54
CA ARG A 419 -19.08 -1.92 -36.51
C ARG A 419 -19.09 -3.14 -35.58
N LEU A 420 -20.14 -3.29 -34.78
CA LEU A 420 -20.38 -4.52 -34.02
C LEU A 420 -21.10 -5.53 -34.94
N LEU A 421 -20.48 -6.69 -35.17
CA LEU A 421 -21.03 -7.75 -36.03
C LEU A 421 -21.82 -8.78 -35.23
N SER A 422 -21.36 -9.13 -34.03
CA SER A 422 -22.10 -10.05 -33.15
C SER A 422 -21.83 -9.79 -31.66
N GLN A 423 -22.78 -10.21 -30.84
CA GLN A 423 -22.65 -10.36 -29.40
C GLN A 423 -23.20 -11.75 -29.06
N SER A 424 -22.37 -12.61 -28.49
CA SER A 424 -22.69 -14.00 -28.14
C SER A 424 -22.11 -14.36 -26.76
N GLY A 425 -22.24 -15.63 -26.34
CA GLY A 425 -21.84 -16.08 -25.01
C GLY A 425 -22.90 -15.78 -23.92
N PRO A 426 -22.74 -16.37 -22.72
CA PRO A 426 -23.64 -16.14 -21.59
C PRO A 426 -23.46 -14.74 -21.00
N VAL A 427 -24.45 -14.27 -20.24
CA VAL A 427 -24.46 -12.90 -19.66
C VAL A 427 -23.23 -12.60 -18.78
N HIS A 428 -22.66 -13.63 -18.13
CA HIS A 428 -21.44 -13.52 -17.32
C HIS A 428 -20.13 -13.58 -18.13
N ALA A 429 -20.14 -14.06 -19.37
CA ALA A 429 -18.97 -14.13 -20.25
C ALA A 429 -19.32 -13.76 -21.71
N PRO A 430 -19.73 -12.49 -21.97
CA PRO A 430 -20.16 -12.05 -23.29
C PRO A 430 -18.97 -11.84 -24.25
N VAL A 431 -19.06 -12.45 -25.43
CA VAL A 431 -18.11 -12.29 -26.53
C VAL A 431 -18.67 -11.29 -27.54
N PHE A 432 -17.93 -10.21 -27.79
CA PHE A 432 -18.29 -9.19 -28.78
C PHE A 432 -17.37 -9.32 -29.99
N THR A 433 -17.93 -9.40 -31.20
CA THR A 433 -17.15 -9.42 -32.44
C THR A 433 -17.30 -8.10 -33.17
N MET A 434 -16.18 -7.41 -33.37
CA MET A 434 -16.10 -6.11 -34.01
C MET A 434 -15.47 -6.23 -35.39
N SER A 435 -15.74 -5.27 -36.27
CA SER A 435 -14.98 -5.06 -37.50
C SER A 435 -14.69 -3.59 -37.80
N VAL A 436 -13.71 -3.36 -38.68
CA VAL A 436 -13.41 -2.05 -39.29
C VAL A 436 -13.03 -2.25 -40.75
N ASP A 437 -13.49 -1.35 -41.62
CA ASP A 437 -13.16 -1.37 -43.06
C ASP A 437 -12.03 -0.37 -43.33
N ILE A 438 -10.91 -0.84 -43.90
CA ILE A 438 -9.73 -0.03 -44.22
C ILE A 438 -9.28 -0.36 -45.65
N GLN A 439 -9.23 0.66 -46.53
CA GLN A 439 -8.74 0.53 -47.92
C GLN A 439 -9.41 -0.62 -48.71
N GLY A 440 -10.69 -0.92 -48.42
CA GLY A 440 -11.44 -2.01 -49.05
C GLY A 440 -11.28 -3.39 -48.39
N THR A 441 -10.45 -3.51 -47.36
CA THR A 441 -10.31 -4.75 -46.56
C THR A 441 -11.03 -4.62 -45.22
N THR A 442 -11.92 -5.57 -44.91
CA THR A 442 -12.62 -5.64 -43.62
C THR A 442 -11.82 -6.48 -42.62
N TYR A 443 -11.38 -5.86 -41.52
CA TYR A 443 -10.67 -6.54 -40.44
C TYR A 443 -11.63 -6.87 -39.30
N GLN A 444 -11.64 -8.13 -38.86
CA GLN A 444 -12.57 -8.64 -37.83
C GLN A 444 -11.81 -9.37 -36.70
N ALA A 445 -12.20 -9.10 -35.46
CA ALA A 445 -11.71 -9.77 -34.25
C ALA A 445 -12.75 -9.69 -33.11
N SER A 446 -12.62 -10.59 -32.14
CA SER A 446 -13.50 -10.71 -30.97
C SER A 446 -12.84 -10.25 -29.67
N GLY A 447 -13.62 -10.18 -28.59
CA GLY A 447 -13.12 -9.95 -27.24
C GLY A 447 -14.23 -9.93 -26.19
N ASN A 448 -13.85 -10.13 -24.93
CA ASN A 448 -14.72 -10.13 -23.73
C ASN A 448 -15.43 -8.78 -23.45
N SER A 449 -15.14 -7.72 -24.20
CA SER A 449 -15.85 -6.45 -24.13
C SER A 449 -15.84 -5.72 -25.48
N LYS A 450 -16.80 -4.80 -25.68
CA LYS A 450 -16.80 -3.87 -26.85
C LYS A 450 -15.55 -2.98 -26.92
N ARG A 451 -14.74 -2.90 -25.86
CA ARG A 451 -13.47 -2.15 -25.81
C ARG A 451 -12.28 -3.01 -26.22
N THR A 452 -12.17 -4.23 -25.68
CA THR A 452 -11.11 -5.20 -26.02
C THR A 452 -11.26 -5.71 -27.44
N ALA A 453 -12.49 -6.02 -27.90
CA ALA A 453 -12.75 -6.39 -29.29
C ALA A 453 -12.34 -5.28 -30.29
N LYS A 454 -12.60 -4.01 -29.98
CA LYS A 454 -12.12 -2.86 -30.78
C LYS A 454 -10.60 -2.78 -30.80
N LEU A 455 -9.94 -3.04 -29.67
CA LEU A 455 -8.48 -3.04 -29.57
C LEU A 455 -7.85 -4.16 -30.42
N GLN A 456 -8.42 -5.37 -30.37
CA GLN A 456 -7.95 -6.51 -31.17
C GLN A 456 -8.17 -6.30 -32.67
N VAL A 457 -9.30 -5.70 -33.08
CA VAL A 457 -9.51 -5.27 -34.48
C VAL A 457 -8.42 -4.27 -34.91
N ALA A 458 -8.08 -3.31 -34.05
CA ALA A 458 -7.06 -2.31 -34.37
C ALA A 458 -5.64 -2.91 -34.46
N LEU A 459 -5.30 -3.87 -33.59
CA LEU A 459 -4.03 -4.62 -33.65
C LEU A 459 -3.92 -5.40 -34.97
N LYS A 460 -4.94 -6.20 -35.31
CA LYS A 460 -4.99 -7.02 -36.53
C LYS A 460 -4.89 -6.18 -37.81
N ALA A 461 -5.53 -5.01 -37.82
CA ALA A 461 -5.43 -4.06 -38.93
C ALA A 461 -4.03 -3.43 -39.05
N LEU A 462 -3.40 -3.02 -37.93
CA LEU A 462 -2.03 -2.47 -37.95
C LEU A 462 -0.99 -3.49 -38.41
N GLN A 463 -1.13 -4.74 -37.98
CA GLN A 463 -0.28 -5.86 -38.39
C GLN A 463 -0.35 -6.10 -39.90
N ALA A 464 -1.56 -6.10 -40.47
CA ALA A 464 -1.77 -6.24 -41.92
C ALA A 464 -1.29 -5.03 -42.73
N LEU A 465 -1.28 -3.84 -42.14
CA LEU A 465 -0.67 -2.63 -42.71
C LEU A 465 0.87 -2.56 -42.55
N GLY A 466 1.51 -3.64 -42.09
CA GLY A 466 2.98 -3.76 -42.01
C GLY A 466 3.62 -3.12 -40.77
N PHE A 467 2.84 -2.65 -39.79
CA PHE A 467 3.38 -2.07 -38.56
C PHE A 467 3.76 -3.17 -37.56
N VAL A 468 5.04 -3.56 -37.58
CA VAL A 468 5.61 -4.50 -36.62
C VAL A 468 5.62 -3.87 -35.22
N LEU A 469 4.69 -4.28 -34.37
CA LEU A 469 4.75 -4.03 -32.93
C LEU A 469 5.72 -5.06 -32.33
N GLY A 470 6.83 -4.58 -31.77
CA GLY A 470 7.84 -5.45 -31.17
C GLY A 470 7.36 -6.06 -29.85
N GLY A 471 7.31 -7.39 -29.81
CA GLY A 471 6.91 -8.14 -28.62
C GLY A 471 6.23 -9.44 -29.01
N ASP A 472 7.02 -10.50 -29.18
CA ASP A 472 6.49 -11.87 -29.09
C ASP A 472 6.11 -12.09 -27.62
N GLY A 473 4.86 -12.45 -27.36
CA GLY A 473 4.26 -12.17 -26.04
C GLY A 473 2.82 -12.67 -25.92
N ASP A 474 2.71 -13.98 -25.75
CA ASP A 474 1.58 -14.75 -25.19
C ASP A 474 0.17 -14.13 -25.29
N VAL A 475 -0.62 -14.64 -26.23
CA VAL A 475 -1.92 -14.06 -26.60
C VAL A 475 -3.12 -14.55 -25.79
N ASP A 476 -2.95 -15.56 -24.92
CA ASP A 476 -4.04 -16.12 -24.09
C ASP A 476 -4.11 -15.56 -22.65
N SER A 477 -3.05 -14.92 -22.14
CA SER A 477 -2.97 -14.38 -20.76
C SER A 477 -3.84 -13.13 -20.46
N LEU A 478 -5.02 -13.00 -21.09
CA LEU A 478 -6.00 -11.92 -20.85
C LEU A 478 -7.43 -12.42 -20.57
N SER A 479 -7.61 -13.72 -20.26
CA SER A 479 -8.92 -14.33 -19.94
C SER A 479 -9.01 -14.93 -18.53
N ALA A 480 -8.89 -14.08 -17.50
CA ALA A 480 -9.34 -14.38 -16.14
C ALA A 480 -9.75 -13.09 -15.39
N ASP A 481 -11.02 -13.05 -14.94
CA ASP A 481 -11.63 -12.53 -13.70
C ASP A 481 -10.91 -11.44 -12.84
N GLU A 482 -11.60 -10.52 -12.15
CA GLU A 482 -13.04 -10.17 -12.07
C GLU A 482 -13.22 -8.75 -11.47
N LYS A 483 -14.48 -8.31 -11.33
CA LYS A 483 -14.99 -7.09 -10.65
C LYS A 483 -14.07 -6.39 -9.64
N SER A 484 -13.92 -5.07 -9.83
CA SER A 484 -13.93 -4.10 -8.71
C SER A 484 -14.53 -2.77 -9.18
N ASP A 485 -15.54 -2.27 -8.44
CA ASP A 485 -16.20 -0.98 -8.71
C ASP A 485 -15.48 0.18 -7.98
N GLY A 486 -15.24 1.30 -8.66
CA GLY A 486 -14.75 2.52 -7.99
C GLY A 486 -14.15 3.61 -8.89
N GLU A 487 -14.85 4.75 -8.97
CA GLU A 487 -14.34 6.11 -9.30
C GLU A 487 -13.35 6.27 -10.48
N GLY A 488 -13.83 6.09 -11.72
CA GLY A 488 -13.02 6.11 -12.96
C GLY A 488 -13.26 7.26 -13.97
N LYS A 489 -13.62 8.47 -13.54
CA LYS A 489 -13.58 9.77 -14.30
C LYS A 489 -13.80 9.71 -15.83
N ILE A 490 -15.05 9.86 -16.29
CA ILE A 490 -15.42 9.94 -17.72
C ILE A 490 -15.08 11.32 -18.33
N ASP A 491 -13.89 11.48 -18.92
CA ASP A 491 -13.58 12.66 -19.76
C ASP A 491 -14.16 12.48 -21.18
N ARG A 492 -15.30 13.14 -21.42
CA ARG A 492 -16.12 13.04 -22.65
C ARG A 492 -15.54 13.92 -23.78
N MET A 493 -14.75 13.33 -24.67
CA MET A 493 -14.24 14.01 -25.87
C MET A 493 -15.36 14.24 -26.90
N SER A 494 -15.80 15.49 -27.05
CA SER A 494 -16.74 15.91 -28.09
C SER A 494 -16.03 16.13 -29.44
N THR A 495 -16.54 15.52 -30.50
CA THR A 495 -16.19 15.87 -31.88
C THR A 495 -16.82 17.21 -32.27
N THR A 496 -16.02 18.16 -32.75
CA THR A 496 -16.52 19.42 -33.32
C THR A 496 -16.69 19.28 -34.82
N SER A 497 -17.94 19.39 -35.30
CA SER A 497 -18.27 19.56 -36.72
C SER A 497 -19.16 20.79 -36.85
N SER A 498 -18.86 21.66 -37.81
CA SER A 498 -19.49 22.99 -37.92
C SER A 498 -20.03 23.27 -39.32
N SER A 499 -21.35 23.49 -39.44
CA SER A 499 -21.97 24.03 -40.65
C SER A 499 -23.31 24.69 -40.34
N THR A 500 -23.33 26.02 -40.44
CA THR A 500 -24.40 26.92 -40.96
C THR A 500 -25.89 26.77 -40.55
N SER A 501 -26.57 27.92 -40.54
CA SER A 501 -27.92 28.14 -39.97
C SER A 501 -29.03 28.25 -41.00
N ILE A 502 -30.26 27.87 -40.62
CA ILE A 502 -31.54 28.36 -41.18
C ILE A 502 -32.60 28.43 -40.05
N THR A 503 -33.69 29.16 -40.27
CA THR A 503 -34.57 29.73 -39.22
C THR A 503 -35.82 28.92 -38.86
N SER A 504 -36.15 28.93 -37.55
CA SER A 504 -37.48 28.94 -36.91
C SER A 504 -38.67 28.14 -37.48
N ILE A 505 -39.34 27.36 -36.62
CA ILE A 505 -40.78 27.48 -36.29
C ILE A 505 -41.11 26.69 -35.00
N THR A 506 -42.25 26.97 -34.37
CA THR A 506 -42.71 26.49 -33.07
C THR A 506 -43.49 25.18 -33.10
N SER A 507 -43.30 24.31 -32.09
CA SER A 507 -44.40 23.54 -31.45
C SER A 507 -43.94 22.93 -30.11
N SER A 508 -44.89 22.51 -29.28
CA SER A 508 -44.69 22.16 -27.86
C SER A 508 -44.91 20.66 -27.60
N THR A 509 -44.19 20.08 -26.63
CA THR A 509 -44.69 19.01 -25.73
C THR A 509 -43.75 18.80 -24.54
N ASP A 510 -44.28 18.22 -23.46
CA ASP A 510 -43.54 17.98 -22.21
C ASP A 510 -42.54 16.83 -22.28
N THR A 511 -41.42 16.97 -21.57
CA THR A 511 -40.66 15.86 -20.96
C THR A 511 -39.62 16.43 -19.99
N GLN A 512 -39.75 16.14 -18.68
CA GLN A 512 -38.76 16.55 -17.67
C GLN A 512 -37.55 15.59 -17.65
N GLU A 513 -36.62 15.76 -18.59
CA GLU A 513 -35.28 15.17 -18.47
C GLU A 513 -34.31 16.11 -17.77
N SER A 514 -33.41 15.56 -16.94
CA SER A 514 -32.40 16.27 -16.15
C SER A 514 -31.22 16.77 -17.02
N ARG A 515 -31.51 17.65 -17.97
CA ARG A 515 -30.55 18.24 -18.92
C ARG A 515 -29.44 18.98 -18.17
N ALA A 516 -28.24 18.41 -18.17
CA ALA A 516 -27.05 19.03 -17.60
C ALA A 516 -26.84 20.44 -18.19
N PRO A 517 -26.56 21.47 -17.36
CA PRO A 517 -26.44 22.84 -17.83
C PRO A 517 -25.24 23.00 -18.77
N GLY A 518 -25.45 23.74 -19.86
CA GLY A 518 -24.39 24.10 -20.80
C GLY A 518 -23.29 24.95 -20.15
N PRO A 519 -22.12 25.11 -20.81
CA PRO A 519 -21.05 25.94 -20.29
C PRO A 519 -21.52 27.38 -20.06
N ILE A 520 -21.33 27.89 -18.84
CA ILE A 520 -21.64 29.28 -18.49
C ILE A 520 -20.66 30.19 -19.23
N LEU A 521 -21.20 31.12 -20.02
CA LEU A 521 -20.45 32.14 -20.77
C LEU A 521 -20.86 33.54 -20.31
N THR A 522 -19.98 34.51 -20.47
CA THR A 522 -20.25 35.94 -20.29
C THR A 522 -20.96 36.54 -21.51
N ALA A 523 -21.40 37.79 -21.40
CA ALA A 523 -21.94 38.56 -22.54
C ALA A 523 -20.92 38.75 -23.70
N GLY A 524 -19.62 38.51 -23.46
CA GLY A 524 -18.57 38.47 -24.48
C GLY A 524 -18.34 37.09 -25.11
N GLY A 525 -19.16 36.08 -24.78
CA GLY A 525 -18.99 34.70 -25.26
C GLY A 525 -17.80 33.95 -24.64
N LYS A 526 -17.09 34.55 -23.68
CA LYS A 526 -15.95 33.96 -22.98
C LYS A 526 -16.39 33.18 -21.75
N ASN A 527 -15.52 32.31 -21.25
CA ASN A 527 -15.67 31.73 -19.91
C ASN A 527 -15.43 32.83 -18.84
N PRO A 528 -16.33 33.05 -17.87
CA PRO A 528 -16.18 34.09 -16.85
C PRO A 528 -14.90 33.99 -16.01
N VAL A 529 -14.38 32.78 -15.76
CA VAL A 529 -13.11 32.59 -15.04
C VAL A 529 -11.93 33.16 -15.85
N MET A 530 -11.99 33.03 -17.17
CA MET A 530 -10.96 33.52 -18.09
C MET A 530 -11.03 35.03 -18.23
N GLU A 531 -12.23 35.60 -18.43
CA GLU A 531 -12.42 37.05 -18.55
C GLU A 531 -12.09 37.78 -17.23
N LEU A 532 -12.42 37.21 -16.07
CA LEU A 532 -12.03 37.80 -14.78
C LEU A 532 -10.50 37.77 -14.58
N ASN A 533 -9.82 36.69 -15.01
CA ASN A 533 -8.36 36.61 -14.96
C ASN A 533 -7.67 37.51 -16.01
N GLU A 534 -8.35 37.88 -17.11
CA GLU A 534 -7.90 38.94 -18.02
C GLU A 534 -7.94 40.33 -17.35
N LYS A 535 -8.96 40.60 -16.51
CA LYS A 535 -9.07 41.86 -15.74
C LYS A 535 -8.13 41.94 -14.53
N ARG A 536 -8.00 40.84 -13.79
CA ARG A 536 -7.20 40.71 -12.55
C ARG A 536 -6.47 39.37 -12.55
N ARG A 537 -5.16 39.36 -12.81
CA ARG A 537 -4.35 38.13 -12.83
C ARG A 537 -4.05 37.65 -11.40
N GLY A 538 -4.09 36.33 -11.19
CA GLY A 538 -3.62 35.69 -9.95
C GLY A 538 -4.66 35.55 -8.82
N LEU A 539 -5.95 35.68 -9.12
CA LEU A 539 -7.04 35.50 -8.15
C LEU A 539 -7.10 34.07 -7.59
N LYS A 540 -7.33 33.95 -6.28
CA LYS A 540 -7.55 32.68 -5.59
C LYS A 540 -9.03 32.33 -5.55
N TYR A 541 -9.35 31.04 -5.70
CA TYR A 541 -10.71 30.50 -5.63
C TYR A 541 -10.78 29.37 -4.61
N GLU A 542 -11.47 29.60 -3.49
CA GLU A 542 -11.48 28.71 -2.33
C GLU A 542 -12.85 28.00 -2.19
N LEU A 543 -12.84 26.76 -1.68
CA LEU A 543 -14.04 25.91 -1.57
C LEU A 543 -14.56 25.99 -0.13
N ILE A 544 -15.70 26.65 0.06
CA ILE A 544 -16.32 26.85 1.39
C ILE A 544 -17.12 25.63 1.81
N SER A 545 -17.91 25.05 0.90
CA SER A 545 -18.66 23.84 1.21
C SER A 545 -18.86 22.94 -0.01
N GLU A 546 -18.91 21.65 0.28
CA GLU A 546 -19.34 20.57 -0.60
C GLU A 546 -20.48 19.86 0.15
N SER A 547 -21.66 19.79 -0.45
CA SER A 547 -22.88 19.39 0.27
C SER A 547 -23.87 18.73 -0.69
N GLY A 548 -24.33 17.53 -0.35
CA GLY A 548 -25.28 16.75 -1.14
C GLY A 548 -24.88 15.28 -1.30
N SER A 549 -25.81 14.47 -1.78
CA SER A 549 -25.58 13.05 -2.09
C SER A 549 -24.78 12.89 -3.38
N SER A 550 -24.35 11.66 -3.69
CA SER A 550 -23.54 11.35 -4.89
C SER A 550 -24.16 11.79 -6.23
N TYR A 551 -25.48 12.00 -6.29
CA TYR A 551 -26.22 12.42 -7.49
C TYR A 551 -26.65 13.90 -7.50
N ASP A 552 -26.51 14.64 -6.39
CA ASP A 552 -26.78 16.10 -6.32
C ASP A 552 -25.75 16.79 -5.40
N LYS A 553 -24.45 16.66 -5.76
CA LYS A 553 -23.37 17.36 -5.06
C LYS A 553 -23.38 18.84 -5.43
N ARG A 554 -23.70 19.72 -4.48
CA ARG A 554 -23.59 21.17 -4.64
C ARG A 554 -22.29 21.67 -4.01
N PHE A 555 -21.56 22.45 -4.81
CA PHE A 555 -20.29 23.05 -4.43
C PHE A 555 -20.46 24.56 -4.31
N ILE A 556 -19.84 25.13 -3.29
CA ILE A 556 -19.88 26.55 -2.99
C ILE A 556 -18.44 27.07 -2.98
N ILE A 557 -18.13 27.95 -3.92
CA ILE A 557 -16.78 28.47 -4.14
C ILE A 557 -16.79 29.99 -4.07
N GLU A 558 -15.75 30.54 -3.47
CA GLU A 558 -15.58 31.96 -3.22
C GLU A 558 -14.32 32.49 -3.92
N VAL A 559 -14.35 33.76 -4.33
CA VAL A 559 -13.23 34.49 -4.91
C VAL A 559 -13.18 35.90 -4.30
N GLU A 560 -12.03 36.29 -3.75
CA GLU A 560 -11.77 37.67 -3.35
C GLU A 560 -11.24 38.45 -4.55
N VAL A 561 -11.87 39.58 -4.88
CA VAL A 561 -11.45 40.51 -5.93
C VAL A 561 -11.55 41.93 -5.39
N ASP A 562 -10.43 42.66 -5.38
CA ASP A 562 -10.37 44.06 -4.92
C ASP A 562 -10.96 44.30 -3.52
N LYS A 563 -10.73 43.36 -2.59
CA LYS A 563 -11.28 43.31 -1.22
C LYS A 563 -12.81 43.14 -1.13
N GLN A 564 -13.45 42.74 -2.22
CA GLN A 564 -14.84 42.28 -2.24
C GLN A 564 -14.88 40.77 -2.47
N VAL A 565 -15.84 40.10 -1.83
CA VAL A 565 -15.87 38.64 -1.70
C VAL A 565 -17.10 38.11 -2.45
N PHE A 566 -16.87 37.27 -3.46
CA PHE A 566 -17.92 36.80 -4.37
C PHE A 566 -18.07 35.28 -4.33
N ARG A 567 -19.28 34.84 -3.98
CA ARG A 567 -19.64 33.43 -3.76
C ARG A 567 -20.52 32.91 -4.90
N GLY A 568 -20.10 31.81 -5.51
CA GLY A 568 -20.82 31.10 -6.57
C GLY A 568 -21.15 29.67 -6.19
N THR A 569 -22.26 29.15 -6.72
CA THR A 569 -22.76 27.81 -6.42
C THR A 569 -22.96 27.01 -7.70
N GLY A 570 -22.89 25.68 -7.62
CA GLY A 570 -23.22 24.83 -8.76
C GLY A 570 -22.99 23.33 -8.52
N PRO A 571 -23.48 22.47 -9.44
CA PRO A 571 -23.41 21.01 -9.32
C PRO A 571 -22.01 20.42 -9.58
N ASN A 572 -21.00 21.27 -9.78
CA ASN A 572 -19.61 20.86 -10.04
C ASN A 572 -18.66 21.98 -9.63
N LYS A 573 -17.46 21.66 -9.09
CA LYS A 573 -16.43 22.66 -8.71
C LYS A 573 -16.05 23.60 -9.87
N LYS A 574 -16.11 23.13 -11.13
CA LYS A 574 -15.93 23.97 -12.33
C LYS A 574 -17.06 25.00 -12.53
N VAL A 575 -18.31 24.60 -12.30
CA VAL A 575 -19.50 25.45 -12.48
C VAL A 575 -19.61 26.48 -11.35
N ALA A 576 -19.33 26.08 -10.11
CA ALA A 576 -19.27 26.99 -8.97
C ALA A 576 -18.18 28.08 -9.16
N LYS A 577 -17.00 27.73 -9.69
CA LYS A 577 -15.97 28.73 -10.08
C LYS A 577 -16.45 29.69 -11.16
N ALA A 578 -17.15 29.20 -12.19
CA ALA A 578 -17.71 30.04 -13.24
C ALA A 578 -18.80 30.99 -12.71
N SER A 579 -19.67 30.50 -11.82
CA SER A 579 -20.70 31.30 -11.12
C SER A 579 -20.06 32.40 -10.26
N ALA A 580 -19.04 32.08 -9.46
CA ALA A 580 -18.35 33.04 -8.59
C ALA A 580 -17.64 34.14 -9.40
N ALA A 581 -16.95 33.73 -10.48
CA ALA A 581 -16.28 34.66 -11.39
C ALA A 581 -17.28 35.58 -12.13
N LEU A 582 -18.44 35.06 -12.52
CA LEU A 582 -19.50 35.84 -13.18
C LEU A 582 -20.13 36.85 -12.22
N ALA A 583 -20.35 36.49 -10.95
CA ALA A 583 -20.81 37.42 -9.92
C ALA A 583 -19.82 38.58 -9.71
N ALA A 584 -18.52 38.27 -9.59
CA ALA A 584 -17.46 39.28 -9.48
C ALA A 584 -17.38 40.19 -10.71
N LEU A 585 -17.45 39.61 -11.93
CA LEU A 585 -17.48 40.37 -13.19
C LEU A 585 -18.66 41.34 -13.23
N ASN A 586 -19.86 40.85 -12.93
CA ASN A 586 -21.07 41.67 -12.96
C ASN A 586 -21.04 42.79 -11.91
N SER A 587 -20.50 42.55 -10.72
CA SER A 587 -20.43 43.54 -9.64
C SER A 587 -19.36 44.61 -9.86
N LEU A 588 -18.20 44.24 -10.43
CA LEU A 588 -17.04 45.15 -10.54
C LEU A 588 -16.84 45.77 -11.92
N PHE A 589 -17.34 45.14 -13.00
CA PHE A 589 -16.98 45.51 -14.38
C PHE A 589 -18.16 45.82 -15.33
N SER A 590 -19.41 45.76 -14.87
CA SER A 590 -20.60 46.14 -15.68
C SER A 590 -20.70 47.65 -16.02
N GLY A 591 -19.84 48.48 -15.43
CA GLY A 591 -19.98 49.94 -15.35
C GLY A 591 -19.67 50.76 -16.60
N SER A 592 -19.98 50.30 -17.82
CA SER A 592 -19.78 51.12 -19.03
C SER A 592 -20.68 50.78 -20.23
N LYS A 593 -21.99 51.13 -20.16
CA LYS A 593 -22.83 51.40 -21.35
C LYS A 593 -24.05 52.28 -21.03
N SER A 594 -24.12 53.43 -21.71
CA SER A 594 -25.26 54.37 -21.86
C SER A 594 -25.99 54.91 -20.61
N THR A 595 -25.98 56.24 -20.47
CA THR A 595 -26.85 57.02 -19.57
C THR A 595 -28.08 57.56 -20.30
N SER A 596 -29.29 57.42 -19.75
CA SER A 596 -30.43 58.27 -20.15
C SER A 596 -31.48 58.49 -19.05
N ILE A 597 -31.74 59.77 -18.82
CA ILE A 597 -32.55 60.37 -17.75
C ILE A 597 -34.05 60.03 -17.86
N LYS A 598 -34.70 59.66 -16.74
CA LYS A 598 -35.89 60.38 -16.20
C LYS A 598 -36.24 59.99 -14.76
N LYS A 599 -36.88 60.92 -14.05
CA LYS A 599 -37.04 60.96 -12.59
C LYS A 599 -38.46 60.54 -12.14
N LYS A 600 -38.57 59.94 -10.95
CA LYS A 600 -39.53 60.37 -9.91
C LYS A 600 -38.85 60.33 -8.53
N ARG A 601 -39.45 61.02 -7.54
CA ARG A 601 -38.77 61.51 -6.32
C ARG A 601 -38.79 60.52 -5.14
N PRO A 602 -37.78 60.56 -4.23
CA PRO A 602 -37.85 60.00 -2.88
C PRO A 602 -38.47 60.99 -1.87
N ASN A 603 -38.75 60.53 -0.64
CA ASN A 603 -38.78 61.35 0.58
C ASN A 603 -38.68 60.46 1.86
N PRO A 604 -38.44 61.00 3.08
CA PRO A 604 -37.44 60.41 3.99
C PRO A 604 -37.96 60.08 5.42
N PRO A 605 -37.12 59.50 6.31
CA PRO A 605 -37.53 59.07 7.66
C PRO A 605 -37.25 60.10 8.77
N PRO A 606 -37.91 59.97 9.94
CA PRO A 606 -37.40 60.42 11.24
C PRO A 606 -37.02 59.25 12.18
N LYS A 607 -36.55 59.58 13.40
CA LYS A 607 -35.87 58.66 14.34
C LYS A 607 -36.61 58.58 15.69
N ARG A 608 -36.31 57.50 16.44
CA ARG A 608 -36.18 57.37 17.93
C ARG A 608 -36.73 58.51 18.81
N PRO A 609 -37.42 58.20 19.91
CA PRO A 609 -36.66 57.92 21.15
C PRO A 609 -37.15 56.74 22.00
N VAL A 610 -36.44 56.50 23.11
CA VAL A 610 -36.70 55.51 24.17
C VAL A 610 -37.39 56.21 25.35
N THR A 611 -38.26 55.54 26.13
CA THR A 611 -38.25 55.48 27.62
C THR A 611 -39.52 54.80 28.18
N SER A 612 -39.31 53.96 29.20
CA SER A 612 -40.18 53.01 29.92
C SER A 612 -41.44 53.53 30.67
N MET A 613 -42.19 52.57 31.26
CA MET A 613 -43.25 52.69 32.31
C MET A 613 -44.68 53.04 31.81
N LEU A 614 -45.81 52.55 32.38
CA LEU A 614 -46.07 51.64 33.52
C LEU A 614 -47.46 50.91 33.41
N THR A 615 -47.53 49.63 33.81
CA THR A 615 -48.67 48.80 34.34
C THR A 615 -50.16 48.90 33.92
N LEU A 616 -50.71 47.71 33.53
CA LEU A 616 -52.01 47.06 33.92
C LEU A 616 -53.36 47.76 33.60
N PRO A 617 -54.49 47.02 33.37
CA PRO A 617 -54.88 45.68 33.86
C PRO A 617 -55.30 44.68 32.73
N ALA A 618 -56.31 43.81 32.93
CA ALA A 618 -56.21 42.46 33.52
C ALA A 618 -57.59 41.71 33.54
N LEU A 619 -57.58 40.36 33.46
CA LEU A 619 -58.71 39.41 33.72
C LEU A 619 -59.94 39.46 32.73
N ALA A 620 -60.67 38.36 32.44
CA ALA A 620 -60.44 36.91 32.66
C ALA A 620 -61.36 35.98 31.83
N ALA A 621 -60.83 34.80 31.42
CA ALA A 621 -61.48 33.47 31.23
C ALA A 621 -60.40 32.51 30.68
N ARG A 622 -59.85 31.44 31.30
CA ARG A 622 -60.24 30.28 32.15
C ARG A 622 -60.57 28.96 31.37
N PRO A 623 -60.13 27.77 31.86
CA PRO A 623 -59.65 26.64 31.02
C PRO A 623 -60.47 25.31 31.17
N PRO A 624 -60.22 24.24 30.37
CA PRO A 624 -59.12 23.25 30.59
C PRO A 624 -57.93 23.37 29.60
N ILE A 625 -56.73 22.74 29.69
CA ILE A 625 -56.07 21.75 30.59
C ILE A 625 -55.97 20.27 30.08
N VAL A 626 -54.81 19.91 29.45
CA VAL A 626 -53.88 18.75 29.74
C VAL A 626 -54.42 17.29 29.45
N PRO A 627 -53.64 16.18 29.25
CA PRO A 627 -52.19 15.85 29.40
C PRO A 627 -51.46 15.53 28.05
N VAL A 628 -50.24 14.94 27.92
CA VAL A 628 -49.74 13.59 28.33
C VAL A 628 -48.21 13.55 28.63
N LEU A 629 -47.88 12.80 29.69
CA LEU A 629 -46.64 12.20 30.22
C LEU A 629 -45.33 12.10 29.37
N PRO A 630 -44.14 12.16 30.02
CA PRO A 630 -42.87 11.64 29.50
C PRO A 630 -42.62 10.16 29.89
N ARG A 631 -41.87 9.37 29.09
CA ARG A 631 -41.38 8.03 29.50
C ARG A 631 -40.21 7.47 28.66
N ALA A 632 -39.22 6.90 29.37
CA ALA A 632 -38.25 5.83 29.02
C ALA A 632 -37.47 5.81 27.67
N PRO A 633 -36.15 5.51 27.67
CA PRO A 633 -35.39 5.13 26.48
C PRO A 633 -35.41 3.60 26.23
N TYR A 634 -35.46 3.15 24.96
CA TYR A 634 -35.29 1.73 24.60
C TYR A 634 -34.72 1.50 23.18
N ILE A 635 -33.40 1.25 23.11
CA ILE A 635 -32.64 0.22 22.36
C ILE A 635 -33.07 -0.23 20.93
N SER A 636 -32.05 -0.40 20.06
CA SER A 636 -32.04 -1.02 18.70
C SER A 636 -32.53 -0.13 17.55
N THR A 637 -32.02 -0.24 16.30
CA THR A 637 -31.27 -1.34 15.65
C THR A 637 -29.92 -0.95 15.02
N GLN A 638 -29.06 -1.96 14.79
CA GLN A 638 -27.87 -1.87 13.93
C GLN A 638 -28.21 -2.25 12.47
N HIS A 639 -27.34 -1.90 11.50
CA HIS A 639 -27.46 -2.38 10.12
C HIS A 639 -26.14 -2.99 9.58
N THR A 640 -26.21 -4.30 9.35
CA THR A 640 -25.55 -5.06 8.27
C THR A 640 -24.02 -4.92 8.11
N HIS A 641 -23.28 -5.82 8.78
CA HIS A 641 -22.06 -6.39 8.21
C HIS A 641 -22.39 -7.37 7.07
N GLY A 642 -21.45 -7.56 6.15
CA GLY A 642 -21.53 -8.60 5.11
C GLY A 642 -21.38 -10.03 5.68
N TYR A 643 -21.93 -11.00 4.96
CA TYR A 643 -22.12 -12.37 5.43
C TYR A 643 -20.84 -13.23 5.36
N ILE A 644 -20.51 -13.93 6.45
CA ILE A 644 -19.49 -15.01 6.51
C ILE A 644 -20.21 -16.26 7.04
N PRO A 645 -20.01 -17.46 6.44
CA PRO A 645 -20.68 -18.68 6.88
C PRO A 645 -20.22 -19.16 8.28
N PRO A 646 -21.04 -19.94 9.02
CA PRO A 646 -20.94 -20.02 10.48
C PRO A 646 -20.25 -21.26 11.07
N GLY A 647 -19.74 -21.10 12.30
CA GLY A 647 -19.41 -22.16 13.26
C GLY A 647 -17.91 -22.27 13.62
N PHE A 648 -17.48 -22.34 14.89
CA PHE A 648 -18.15 -22.27 16.20
C PHE A 648 -17.47 -21.19 17.09
N GLY A 649 -18.24 -20.60 18.03
CA GLY A 649 -17.74 -20.05 19.31
C GLY A 649 -18.36 -20.82 20.49
N ALA A 650 -18.04 -20.57 21.77
CA ALA A 650 -17.21 -19.55 22.46
C ALA A 650 -16.75 -20.18 23.83
N PRO A 651 -16.54 -19.53 25.01
CA PRO A 651 -16.38 -18.12 25.43
C PRO A 651 -14.95 -17.84 26.02
N TYR A 652 -14.52 -16.65 26.43
CA TYR A 652 -14.97 -15.79 27.54
C TYR A 652 -14.70 -14.30 27.23
N GLY A 653 -15.23 -13.38 28.05
CA GLY A 653 -14.90 -11.96 27.97
C GLY A 653 -15.16 -11.21 29.27
N TYR A 654 -14.69 -9.96 29.34
CA TYR A 654 -15.10 -9.00 30.37
C TYR A 654 -15.10 -7.55 29.84
N SER A 655 -15.85 -6.68 30.52
CA SER A 655 -16.21 -5.34 30.04
C SER A 655 -15.17 -4.23 30.34
N PRO A 656 -15.19 -3.11 29.58
CA PRO A 656 -14.20 -2.03 29.70
C PRO A 656 -14.57 -0.91 30.69
N ALA A 657 -13.61 0.02 30.84
CA ALA A 657 -13.69 1.37 31.41
C ALA A 657 -13.47 1.55 32.93
N GLY A 658 -12.25 2.00 33.27
CA GLY A 658 -11.97 2.83 34.44
C GLY A 658 -11.17 4.06 33.99
N ALA A 659 -11.56 5.27 34.41
CA ALA A 659 -10.99 6.53 33.91
C ALA A 659 -10.18 7.27 35.00
N LEU A 660 -8.95 7.68 34.67
CA LEU A 660 -8.05 8.50 35.50
C LEU A 660 -7.21 9.46 34.61
N PRO A 661 -6.55 10.50 35.18
CA PRO A 661 -6.84 11.87 34.74
C PRO A 661 -5.77 12.59 33.91
N HIS A 662 -6.13 13.78 33.43
CA HIS A 662 -5.22 14.80 32.94
C HIS A 662 -4.16 15.22 33.98
N TYR A 663 -2.91 15.33 33.56
CA TYR A 663 -1.92 16.25 34.12
C TYR A 663 -1.17 16.97 32.98
N GLY A 664 -0.85 18.25 33.17
CA GLY A 664 -0.36 19.14 32.11
C GLY A 664 1.14 19.41 32.13
N PHE A 665 1.64 19.98 31.02
CA PHE A 665 3.01 20.46 30.89
C PHE A 665 3.33 21.63 31.83
N PRO A 666 4.43 21.59 32.60
CA PRO A 666 5.10 22.78 33.11
C PRO A 666 6.21 23.21 32.14
N SER A 667 6.13 24.44 31.62
CA SER A 667 7.26 25.05 30.92
C SER A 667 8.14 25.81 31.91
N ARG A 668 9.43 25.44 32.02
CA ARG A 668 10.60 26.36 32.16
C ARG A 668 11.90 25.58 32.44
N VAL A 669 12.96 26.00 31.75
CA VAL A 669 14.34 25.65 32.05
C VAL A 669 14.87 26.43 33.27
N PRO A 670 15.72 25.82 34.10
CA PRO A 670 16.88 26.45 34.70
C PRO A 670 18.15 26.11 33.90
N SER A 671 19.16 26.98 33.94
CA SER A 671 20.42 26.82 33.23
C SER A 671 21.36 25.81 33.90
N VAL A 672 21.84 24.81 33.16
CA VAL A 672 23.01 23.99 33.56
C VAL A 672 24.27 24.65 33.02
N VAL A 673 25.27 24.87 33.89
CA VAL A 673 26.55 25.47 33.53
C VAL A 673 27.47 24.40 32.94
N VAL A 674 27.94 24.59 31.71
CA VAL A 674 28.93 23.71 31.08
C VAL A 674 30.34 24.13 31.53
N PRO A 675 31.12 23.26 32.20
CA PRO A 675 32.51 23.57 32.54
C PRO A 675 33.40 23.53 31.29
N VAL A 676 34.01 24.66 30.95
CA VAL A 676 34.96 24.76 29.83
C VAL A 676 36.30 24.13 30.22
N ILE A 677 36.49 22.86 29.86
CA ILE A 677 37.79 22.19 29.97
C ILE A 677 38.73 22.76 28.90
N ARG A 678 39.81 23.43 29.34
CA ARG A 678 40.90 23.86 28.46
C ARG A 678 41.69 22.66 27.96
N VAL A 679 41.79 22.49 26.65
CA VAL A 679 42.71 21.55 26.01
C VAL A 679 44.13 22.11 26.06
N PRO A 680 45.13 21.41 26.65
CA PRO A 680 46.53 21.82 26.58
C PRO A 680 47.09 21.63 25.16
N THR A 681 47.94 22.56 24.71
CA THR A 681 48.62 22.46 23.42
C THR A 681 49.90 21.64 23.49
N ALA A 682 50.11 20.83 22.45
CA ALA A 682 51.34 20.12 22.07
C ALA A 682 51.83 18.96 22.97
N TYR A 683 51.94 17.79 22.34
CA TYR A 683 52.97 16.78 22.62
C TYR A 683 53.72 16.49 21.32
N PRO A 684 55.05 16.23 21.35
CA PRO A 684 55.85 16.05 20.14
C PRO A 684 55.70 14.63 19.55
N ILE A 685 55.79 14.54 18.22
CA ILE A 685 55.85 13.27 17.50
C ILE A 685 57.30 12.76 17.50
N THR A 686 57.58 11.72 18.29
CA THR A 686 58.82 10.94 18.16
C THR A 686 58.63 9.84 17.12
N HIS A 687 59.27 9.99 15.96
CA HIS A 687 59.37 8.91 14.98
C HIS A 687 60.23 7.77 15.53
N LEU A 688 59.69 6.55 15.53
CA LEU A 688 60.47 5.32 15.58
C LEU A 688 60.08 4.42 14.39
N TYR A 689 61.08 4.15 13.55
CA TYR A 689 61.07 3.14 12.49
C TYR A 689 62.19 2.12 12.81
N PRO A 690 62.25 0.95 12.16
CA PRO A 690 62.35 -0.29 12.92
C PRO A 690 63.74 -0.94 12.86
N TYR A 691 64.01 -1.78 13.85
CA TYR A 691 64.85 -2.97 13.78
C TYR A 691 64.28 -4.03 14.73
#